data_AF-A0AAU6UQ07-F1
#
_entry.id   AF-A0AAU6UQ07-F1
#
_cell.length_a   1.000
_cell.length_b   1.000
_cell.length_c   1.000
_cell.angle_alpha   90.00
_cell.angle_beta   90.00
_cell.angle_gamma   90.00
#
_symmetry.space_group_name_H-M   'P 1'
#
loop_
_entity.id
_entity.type
_entity.pdbx_description
1 polymer ?
#
loop_
_entity_poly.entity_id
_entity_poly.type
_entity_poly.pdbx_seq_one_letter_code
_entity_poly.pdbx_strand_id
1 'polypeptide(L)'
;MDAVKKIYQYAEPNLTLVGWMGFIGFPIYYYVWTYLFPQGYESFWLRGFCSLLFAGIAFRHSFPKALQRYLPYYYLLSIGFCLPFFFSFMMLMNDWSTVWAMSFMASIFLHILLVHETKVMLPQAIISVLLAYFSVYVVVDAAPSQMISWTYVPIFIFTYVFGNLFYFRNQVSHESKASLAKSFGAGIAHEMRNPLSALKSSLDVVRTLVPSPHSGQATHIINQQDLQQLHEILNDADEVIHSGNETIDLLLTSIDQHRVSTSTFRKLSAATVVENAIHSFAYKRAVDRAAVSLTVNQDFDFFGSDTLLKFALYNLLKNAFYYQSSEVFTINIELNRVDEQNVITVKDNGIGIEAEQLEEIFKDFYTFGKHNSYGLGLPFCRKVMHSFGGEIICHSVFGEWTQFTLQFPDVESERIKQIKHDLLKSKSILLIGEPSLLSRHLNEQAFYLGFTLHMLTLSQAMQKEAYEFEFDLIFIDLAPFETQWDKLSLLEGQLHFTEARISYIYDQSKRYPINISRYLTIYPIEIRHLLKDSIGTIEKLLFSIDELEVERGNIPQREVNYQRSILLVDDNDSLRTFSAILLEKQGYDVYQAHDGQQALEILKQHTMDLILMDVEMPVIDGLQATNIIRSSMAEYRKTPIIGYTGDNSSETINRLYRAGMNDYIVKPTDKDKLLNKVADWL
;
A
#
# COMPACT_ATOMS: atom_id res chain seq x y z
N MET A 1 -19.56 -21.20 37.81
CA MET A 1 -20.88 -20.86 37.22
C MET A 1 -20.79 -20.45 35.75
N ASP A 2 -19.63 -20.00 35.25
CA ASP A 2 -19.50 -19.52 33.86
C ASP A 2 -19.29 -20.62 32.81
N ALA A 3 -18.67 -21.76 33.15
CA ALA A 3 -18.38 -22.82 32.18
C ALA A 3 -19.65 -23.39 31.50
N VAL A 4 -20.70 -23.68 32.27
CA VAL A 4 -21.96 -24.22 31.76
C VAL A 4 -22.66 -23.25 30.79
N LYS A 5 -22.64 -21.96 31.10
CA LYS A 5 -23.20 -20.93 30.22
C LYS A 5 -22.37 -20.76 28.95
N LYS A 6 -21.04 -20.81 29.07
CA LYS A 6 -20.11 -20.72 27.93
C LYS A 6 -20.35 -21.86 26.93
N ILE A 7 -20.50 -23.10 27.43
CA ILE A 7 -20.83 -24.27 26.59
C ILE A 7 -22.13 -24.06 25.82
N TYR A 8 -23.18 -23.59 26.50
CA TYR A 8 -24.47 -23.35 25.87
C TYR A 8 -24.42 -22.24 24.80
N GLN A 9 -23.74 -21.13 25.09
CA GLN A 9 -23.58 -20.01 24.15
C GLN A 9 -22.79 -20.41 22.90
N TYR A 10 -21.75 -21.22 23.07
CA TYR A 10 -20.97 -21.72 21.95
C TYR A 10 -21.78 -22.67 21.06
N ALA A 11 -22.64 -23.49 21.66
CA ALA A 11 -23.50 -24.42 20.93
C ALA A 11 -24.74 -23.76 20.30
N GLU A 12 -25.11 -22.54 20.72
CA GLU A 12 -26.31 -21.80 20.29
C GLU A 12 -26.51 -21.72 18.76
N PRO A 13 -25.48 -21.43 17.93
CA PRO A 13 -25.64 -21.34 16.48
C PRO A 13 -26.13 -22.65 15.84
N ASN A 14 -25.73 -23.79 16.40
CA ASN A 14 -26.05 -25.12 15.87
C ASN A 14 -27.13 -25.84 16.71
N LEU A 15 -27.59 -25.25 17.81
CA LEU A 15 -28.47 -25.88 18.79
C LEU A 15 -29.83 -26.26 18.20
N THR A 16 -30.34 -25.47 17.24
CA THR A 16 -31.59 -25.77 16.54
C THR A 16 -31.46 -27.03 15.71
N LEU A 17 -30.35 -27.18 14.97
CA LEU A 17 -30.08 -28.36 14.15
C LEU A 17 -29.96 -29.60 15.03
N VAL A 18 -29.18 -29.52 16.11
CA VAL A 18 -28.98 -30.59 17.08
C VAL A 18 -30.30 -31.01 17.73
N GLY A 19 -31.13 -30.03 18.12
CA GLY A 19 -32.45 -30.26 18.70
C GLY A 19 -33.38 -31.03 17.76
N TRP A 20 -33.50 -30.60 16.50
CA TRP A 20 -34.34 -31.29 15.51
C TRP A 20 -33.81 -32.67 15.11
N MET A 21 -32.49 -32.80 14.95
CA MET A 21 -31.85 -34.08 14.67
C MET A 21 -32.15 -35.11 15.75
N GLY A 22 -32.08 -34.72 17.03
CA GLY A 22 -32.47 -35.61 18.13
C GLY A 22 -33.98 -35.87 18.17
N PHE A 23 -34.80 -34.83 18.11
CA PHE A 23 -36.26 -34.96 18.23
C PHE A 23 -36.85 -35.91 17.18
N ILE A 24 -36.44 -35.75 15.91
CA ILE A 24 -36.91 -36.58 14.80
C ILE A 24 -36.10 -37.88 14.68
N GLY A 25 -34.80 -37.83 14.96
CA GLY A 25 -33.89 -38.96 14.75
C GLY A 25 -34.22 -40.16 15.63
N PHE A 26 -34.46 -39.98 16.93
CA PHE A 26 -34.73 -41.10 17.83
C PHE A 26 -35.94 -41.96 17.40
N PRO A 27 -37.11 -41.38 17.05
CA PRO A 27 -38.24 -42.12 16.50
C PRO A 27 -37.98 -42.79 15.14
N ILE A 28 -37.29 -42.10 14.21
CA ILE A 28 -36.97 -42.70 12.90
C ILE A 28 -36.06 -43.90 13.08
N TYR A 29 -35.01 -43.78 13.90
CA TYR A 29 -34.08 -44.88 14.11
C TYR A 29 -34.70 -46.03 14.91
N TYR A 30 -35.75 -45.81 15.71
CA TYR A 30 -36.55 -46.92 16.26
C TYR A 30 -37.13 -47.77 15.13
N TYR A 31 -37.77 -47.13 14.13
CA TYR A 31 -38.32 -47.84 12.98
C TYR A 31 -37.23 -48.60 12.20
N VAL A 32 -36.09 -47.97 11.97
CA VAL A 32 -34.95 -48.59 11.27
C VAL A 32 -34.48 -49.86 11.99
N TRP A 33 -34.21 -49.77 13.30
CA TRP A 33 -33.63 -50.90 14.05
C TRP A 33 -34.64 -51.93 14.53
N THR A 34 -35.95 -51.64 14.48
CA THR A 34 -37.01 -52.62 14.77
C THR A 34 -37.48 -53.35 13.51
N TYR A 35 -37.63 -52.66 12.37
CA TYR A 35 -38.28 -53.22 11.18
C TYR A 35 -37.36 -53.44 9.98
N LEU A 36 -36.36 -52.58 9.76
CA LEU A 36 -35.47 -52.68 8.59
C LEU A 36 -34.22 -53.53 8.89
N PHE A 37 -33.60 -53.30 10.05
CA PHE A 37 -32.39 -54.01 10.50
C PHE A 37 -32.52 -54.44 11.97
N PRO A 38 -33.34 -55.47 12.27
CA PRO A 38 -33.68 -55.89 13.63
C PRO A 38 -32.44 -56.08 14.53
N GLN A 39 -32.41 -55.39 15.67
CA GLN A 39 -31.39 -55.57 16.72
C GLN A 39 -31.94 -56.42 17.87
N GLY A 40 -31.06 -57.02 18.68
CA GLY A 40 -31.44 -57.94 19.75
C GLY A 40 -32.26 -57.28 20.87
N TYR A 41 -32.03 -56.00 21.13
CA TYR A 41 -32.79 -55.20 22.09
C TYR A 41 -33.07 -53.80 21.54
N GLU A 42 -34.35 -53.40 21.59
CA GLU A 42 -34.82 -52.05 21.27
C GLU A 42 -35.88 -51.58 22.28
N SER A 43 -35.86 -50.29 22.60
CA SER A 43 -36.78 -49.69 23.59
C SER A 43 -37.47 -48.45 23.04
N PHE A 44 -38.78 -48.59 22.78
CA PHE A 44 -39.65 -47.49 22.35
C PHE A 44 -39.68 -46.35 23.38
N TRP A 45 -39.85 -46.70 24.67
CA TRP A 45 -39.98 -45.72 25.75
C TRP A 45 -38.70 -44.92 25.97
N LEU A 46 -37.53 -45.57 25.90
CA LEU A 46 -36.25 -44.89 26.08
C LEU A 46 -35.98 -43.90 24.93
N ARG A 47 -36.26 -44.29 23.69
CA ARG A 47 -36.12 -43.41 22.51
C ARG A 47 -37.14 -42.27 22.52
N GLY A 48 -38.38 -42.54 22.93
CA GLY A 48 -39.41 -41.52 23.11
C GLY A 48 -39.01 -40.47 24.15
N PHE A 49 -38.43 -40.90 25.27
CA PHE A 49 -37.89 -39.99 26.28
C PHE A 49 -36.73 -39.15 25.75
N CYS A 50 -35.78 -39.74 25.03
CA CYS A 50 -34.66 -39.00 24.41
C CYS A 50 -35.16 -37.98 23.37
N SER A 51 -36.18 -38.34 22.57
CA SER A 51 -36.84 -37.45 21.62
C SER A 51 -37.44 -36.23 22.35
N LEU A 52 -38.17 -36.45 23.45
CA LEU A 52 -38.75 -35.35 24.25
C LEU A 52 -37.68 -34.44 24.86
N LEU A 53 -36.56 -34.99 25.32
CA LEU A 53 -35.43 -34.19 25.81
C LEU A 53 -34.84 -33.28 24.73
N PHE A 54 -34.75 -33.78 23.48
CA PHE A 54 -34.32 -32.95 22.36
C PHE A 54 -35.42 -32.00 21.84
N ALA A 55 -36.70 -32.33 22.03
CA ALA A 55 -37.81 -31.42 21.75
C ALA A 55 -37.70 -30.13 22.58
N GLY A 56 -37.33 -30.25 23.86
CA GLY A 56 -37.09 -29.08 24.72
C GLY A 56 -35.94 -28.18 24.22
N ILE A 57 -34.97 -28.74 23.51
CA ILE A 57 -33.87 -28.00 22.88
C ILE A 57 -34.33 -27.36 21.55
N ALA A 58 -35.11 -28.10 20.75
CA ALA A 58 -35.66 -27.63 19.48
C ALA A 58 -36.62 -26.45 19.66
N PHE A 59 -37.53 -26.55 20.64
CA PHE A 59 -38.54 -25.53 20.97
C PHE A 59 -38.11 -24.56 22.07
N ARG A 60 -36.80 -24.42 22.33
CA ARG A 60 -36.25 -23.56 23.40
C ARG A 60 -36.74 -22.11 23.36
N HIS A 61 -37.00 -21.57 22.16
CA HIS A 61 -37.48 -20.19 21.96
C HIS A 61 -38.92 -19.99 22.45
N SER A 62 -39.68 -21.06 22.59
CA SER A 62 -41.06 -21.05 23.11
C SER A 62 -41.13 -21.10 24.63
N PHE A 63 -40.00 -21.24 25.34
CA PHE A 63 -40.00 -21.30 26.81
C PHE A 63 -40.16 -19.92 27.46
N PRO A 64 -40.90 -19.82 28.59
CA PRO A 64 -41.03 -18.57 29.33
C PRO A 64 -39.68 -18.10 29.90
N LYS A 65 -39.48 -16.78 29.99
CA LYS A 65 -38.21 -16.14 30.41
C LYS A 65 -37.64 -16.66 31.74
N ALA A 66 -38.49 -17.07 32.67
CA ALA A 66 -38.07 -17.66 33.95
C ALA A 66 -37.35 -19.01 33.77
N LEU A 67 -37.76 -19.82 32.79
CA LEU A 67 -37.20 -21.15 32.51
C LEU A 67 -35.97 -21.07 31.61
N GLN A 68 -35.84 -20.00 30.82
CA GLN A 68 -34.67 -19.77 29.96
C GLN A 68 -33.35 -19.69 30.74
N ARG A 69 -33.38 -19.25 32.01
CA ARG A 69 -32.20 -19.22 32.89
C ARG A 69 -31.60 -20.61 33.13
N TYR A 70 -32.41 -21.67 33.04
CA TYR A 70 -32.00 -23.06 33.28
C TYR A 70 -31.69 -23.84 32.00
N LEU A 71 -31.92 -23.26 30.82
CA LEU A 71 -31.62 -23.90 29.52
C LEU A 71 -30.17 -24.42 29.40
N PRO A 72 -29.13 -23.72 29.89
CA PRO A 72 -27.77 -24.25 29.85
C PRO A 72 -27.57 -25.56 30.62
N TYR A 73 -28.24 -25.71 31.77
CA TYR A 73 -28.18 -26.92 32.59
C TYR A 73 -29.00 -28.04 31.97
N TYR A 74 -30.19 -27.70 31.46
CA TYR A 74 -31.05 -28.64 30.72
C TYR A 74 -30.33 -29.19 29.49
N TYR A 75 -29.63 -28.34 28.74
CA TYR A 75 -28.84 -28.74 27.58
C TYR A 75 -27.77 -29.77 27.94
N LEU A 76 -26.93 -29.50 28.95
CA LEU A 76 -25.90 -30.45 29.37
C LEU A 76 -26.50 -31.79 29.84
N LEU A 77 -27.59 -31.73 30.61
CA LEU A 77 -28.30 -32.94 31.05
C LEU A 77 -28.80 -33.77 29.87
N SER A 78 -29.49 -33.13 28.91
CA SER A 78 -30.02 -33.79 27.72
C SER A 78 -28.92 -34.37 26.84
N ILE A 79 -27.80 -33.65 26.64
CA ILE A 79 -26.66 -34.15 25.87
C ILE A 79 -26.00 -35.34 26.58
N GLY A 80 -25.77 -35.28 27.89
CA GLY A 80 -25.17 -36.37 28.66
C GLY A 80 -26.03 -37.63 28.69
N PHE A 81 -27.36 -37.45 28.76
CA PHE A 81 -28.30 -38.56 28.78
C PHE A 81 -28.47 -39.18 27.38
N CYS A 82 -28.73 -38.36 26.36
CA CYS A 82 -29.08 -38.88 25.04
C CYS A 82 -27.87 -39.31 24.20
N LEU A 83 -26.64 -38.89 24.55
CA LEU A 83 -25.43 -39.29 23.84
C LEU A 83 -24.64 -40.38 24.58
N PRO A 84 -23.78 -40.08 25.57
CA PRO A 84 -22.96 -41.12 26.16
C PRO A 84 -23.77 -42.16 26.93
N PHE A 85 -24.87 -41.79 27.61
CA PHE A 85 -25.69 -42.76 28.35
C PHE A 85 -26.52 -43.67 27.42
N PHE A 86 -27.36 -43.09 26.55
CA PHE A 86 -28.23 -43.89 25.67
C PHE A 86 -27.44 -44.89 24.82
N PHE A 87 -26.37 -44.42 24.14
CA PHE A 87 -25.63 -45.27 23.23
C PHE A 87 -24.79 -46.33 23.95
N SER A 88 -24.26 -46.04 25.16
CA SER A 88 -23.59 -47.07 25.96
C SER A 88 -24.57 -48.09 26.53
N PHE A 89 -25.76 -47.65 26.98
CA PHE A 89 -26.83 -48.54 27.43
C PHE A 89 -27.28 -49.50 26.33
N MET A 90 -27.55 -48.96 25.13
CA MET A 90 -27.98 -49.77 23.98
C MET A 90 -26.88 -50.73 23.51
N MET A 91 -25.61 -50.33 23.57
CA MET A 91 -24.47 -51.21 23.26
C MET A 91 -24.36 -52.37 24.25
N LEU A 92 -24.52 -52.10 25.54
CA LEU A 92 -24.47 -53.14 26.58
C LEU A 92 -25.66 -54.11 26.49
N MET A 93 -26.88 -53.62 26.21
CA MET A 93 -28.08 -54.45 26.04
C MET A 93 -28.07 -55.30 24.76
N ASN A 94 -27.26 -54.91 23.76
CA ASN A 94 -27.11 -55.62 22.48
C ASN A 94 -25.77 -56.38 22.40
N ASP A 95 -25.21 -56.78 23.54
CA ASP A 95 -24.02 -57.63 23.62
C ASP A 95 -22.83 -57.14 22.77
N TRP A 96 -22.56 -55.83 22.82
CA TRP A 96 -21.45 -55.18 22.09
C TRP A 96 -21.48 -55.39 20.57
N SER A 97 -22.68 -55.42 19.98
CA SER A 97 -22.82 -55.48 18.52
C SER A 97 -21.99 -54.40 17.82
N THR A 98 -21.41 -54.73 16.67
CA THR A 98 -20.55 -53.82 15.90
C THR A 98 -21.29 -52.51 15.55
N VAL A 99 -22.58 -52.60 15.22
CA VAL A 99 -23.45 -51.45 14.93
C VAL A 99 -23.55 -50.51 16.12
N TRP A 100 -23.76 -51.05 17.32
CA TRP A 100 -23.89 -50.22 18.52
C TRP A 100 -22.54 -49.71 19.04
N ALA A 101 -21.46 -50.46 18.87
CA ALA A 101 -20.10 -49.98 19.15
C ALA A 101 -19.72 -48.80 18.23
N MET A 102 -20.03 -48.87 16.94
CA MET A 102 -19.86 -47.75 16.00
C MET A 102 -20.77 -46.57 16.33
N SER A 103 -22.01 -46.84 16.72
CA SER A 103 -22.97 -45.79 17.12
C SER A 103 -22.54 -45.08 18.40
N PHE A 104 -21.98 -45.81 19.37
CA PHE A 104 -21.38 -45.21 20.57
C PHE A 104 -20.13 -44.40 20.21
N MET A 105 -19.28 -44.87 19.30
CA MET A 105 -18.15 -44.09 18.81
C MET A 105 -18.59 -42.76 18.16
N ALA A 106 -19.61 -42.79 17.30
CA ALA A 106 -20.20 -41.58 16.71
C ALA A 106 -20.77 -40.63 17.77
N SER A 107 -21.40 -41.19 18.81
CA SER A 107 -21.89 -40.44 19.97
C SER A 107 -20.74 -39.75 20.74
N ILE A 108 -19.58 -40.40 20.89
CA ILE A 108 -18.38 -39.78 21.49
C ILE A 108 -17.94 -38.56 20.69
N PHE A 109 -17.86 -38.66 19.36
CA PHE A 109 -17.51 -37.53 18.51
C PHE A 109 -18.50 -36.38 18.64
N LEU A 110 -19.80 -36.67 18.59
CA LEU A 110 -20.84 -35.65 18.74
C LEU A 110 -20.80 -35.01 20.14
N HIS A 111 -20.52 -35.80 21.18
CA HIS A 111 -20.37 -35.31 22.54
C HIS A 111 -19.16 -34.35 22.68
N ILE A 112 -18.01 -34.70 22.09
CA ILE A 112 -16.82 -33.83 22.06
C ILE A 112 -17.10 -32.51 21.33
N LEU A 113 -17.85 -32.57 20.22
CA LEU A 113 -18.22 -31.37 19.45
C LEU A 113 -19.20 -30.45 20.18
N LEU A 114 -20.10 -31.03 20.99
CA LEU A 114 -21.18 -30.30 21.66
C LEU A 114 -20.80 -29.82 23.06
N VAL A 115 -19.96 -30.57 23.78
CA VAL A 115 -19.48 -30.24 25.13
C VAL A 115 -17.99 -29.95 25.05
N HIS A 116 -17.67 -28.72 24.67
CA HIS A 116 -16.32 -28.29 24.33
C HIS A 116 -15.38 -28.08 25.53
N GLU A 117 -15.89 -28.12 26.77
CA GLU A 117 -15.10 -27.93 27.99
C GLU A 117 -14.71 -29.29 28.58
N THR A 118 -13.42 -29.63 28.52
CA THR A 118 -12.88 -30.92 29.03
C THR A 118 -13.25 -31.20 30.48
N LYS A 119 -13.26 -30.17 31.33
CA LYS A 119 -13.60 -30.27 32.77
C LYS A 119 -15.05 -30.67 33.02
N VAL A 120 -15.94 -30.48 32.05
CA VAL A 120 -17.36 -30.84 32.12
C VAL A 120 -17.62 -32.13 31.34
N MET A 121 -17.08 -32.21 30.12
CA MET A 121 -17.26 -33.33 29.20
C MET A 121 -16.77 -34.68 29.79
N LEU A 122 -15.56 -34.74 30.36
CA LEU A 122 -15.00 -35.99 30.86
C LEU A 122 -15.80 -36.56 32.06
N PRO A 123 -16.08 -35.77 33.13
CA PRO A 123 -16.95 -36.26 34.20
C PRO A 123 -18.34 -36.66 33.72
N GLN A 124 -18.93 -35.88 32.82
CA GLN A 124 -20.25 -36.19 32.23
C GLN A 124 -20.23 -37.52 31.47
N ALA A 125 -19.22 -37.78 30.65
CA ALA A 125 -19.07 -39.05 29.94
C ALA A 125 -18.92 -40.24 30.91
N ILE A 126 -18.06 -40.10 31.92
CA ILE A 126 -17.83 -41.15 32.93
C ILE A 126 -19.11 -41.45 33.70
N ILE A 127 -19.79 -40.42 34.19
CA ILE A 127 -21.06 -40.56 34.94
C ILE A 127 -22.13 -41.23 34.06
N SER A 128 -22.27 -40.80 32.81
CA SER A 128 -23.25 -41.37 31.88
C SER A 128 -22.98 -42.85 31.57
N VAL A 129 -21.73 -43.25 31.36
CA VAL A 129 -21.37 -44.66 31.10
C VAL A 129 -21.55 -45.52 32.35
N LEU A 130 -21.16 -45.02 33.53
CA LEU A 130 -21.38 -45.73 34.80
C LEU A 130 -22.88 -45.89 35.10
N LEU A 131 -23.67 -44.85 34.86
CA LEU A 131 -25.11 -44.89 35.02
C LEU A 131 -25.75 -45.91 34.06
N ALA A 132 -25.31 -45.94 32.80
CA ALA A 132 -25.76 -46.93 31.83
C ALA A 132 -25.43 -48.37 32.27
N TYR A 133 -24.21 -48.61 32.73
CA TYR A 133 -23.80 -49.91 33.27
C TYR A 133 -24.67 -50.34 34.46
N PHE A 134 -24.93 -49.42 35.39
CA PHE A 134 -25.81 -49.66 36.53
C PHE A 134 -27.26 -49.93 36.11
N SER A 135 -27.79 -49.18 35.12
CA SER A 135 -29.14 -49.41 34.59
C SER A 135 -29.28 -50.80 33.95
N VAL A 136 -28.25 -51.28 33.22
CA VAL A 136 -28.26 -52.63 32.66
C VAL A 136 -28.24 -53.69 33.76
N TYR A 137 -27.41 -53.52 34.79
CA TYR A 137 -27.38 -54.42 35.94
C TYR A 137 -28.76 -54.58 36.60
N VAL A 138 -29.50 -53.47 36.76
CA VAL A 138 -30.86 -53.49 37.33
C VAL A 138 -31.87 -54.17 36.40
N VAL A 139 -31.74 -54.03 35.08
CA VAL A 139 -32.69 -54.57 34.10
C VAL A 139 -32.49 -56.06 33.83
N VAL A 140 -31.24 -56.53 33.83
CA VAL A 140 -30.87 -57.91 33.45
C VAL A 140 -30.73 -58.82 34.69
N ASP A 141 -30.71 -58.26 35.91
CA ASP A 141 -30.53 -58.96 37.19
C ASP A 141 -29.29 -59.89 37.21
N ALA A 142 -28.26 -59.50 36.44
CA ALA A 142 -27.00 -60.21 36.32
C ALA A 142 -25.85 -59.22 36.09
N ALA A 143 -24.64 -59.57 36.54
CA ALA A 143 -23.44 -58.77 36.31
C ALA A 143 -23.09 -58.75 34.81
N PRO A 144 -23.03 -57.57 34.15
CA PRO A 144 -22.66 -57.46 32.73
C PRO A 144 -21.22 -57.94 32.42
N SER A 145 -20.44 -58.28 33.45
CA SER A 145 -19.01 -58.57 33.38
C SER A 145 -18.63 -59.80 32.55
N GLN A 146 -19.56 -60.70 32.21
CA GLN A 146 -19.29 -61.82 31.30
C GLN A 146 -19.41 -61.46 29.80
N MET A 147 -19.83 -60.25 29.46
CA MET A 147 -20.14 -59.82 28.08
C MET A 147 -19.34 -58.58 27.62
N ILE A 148 -18.33 -58.12 28.38
CA ILE A 148 -17.53 -56.94 27.98
C ILE A 148 -16.54 -57.32 26.89
N SER A 149 -16.73 -56.76 25.69
CA SER A 149 -15.74 -56.84 24.61
C SER A 149 -14.61 -55.84 24.85
N TRP A 150 -13.54 -56.32 25.50
CA TRP A 150 -12.36 -55.51 25.86
C TRP A 150 -11.61 -54.92 24.67
N THR A 151 -11.88 -55.38 23.44
CA THR A 151 -11.23 -54.86 22.22
C THR A 151 -11.66 -53.43 21.87
N TYR A 152 -12.89 -53.04 22.19
CA TYR A 152 -13.40 -51.69 21.89
C TYR A 152 -13.02 -50.64 22.94
N VAL A 153 -12.78 -51.06 24.20
CA VAL A 153 -12.52 -50.14 25.31
C VAL A 153 -11.29 -49.24 25.05
N PRO A 154 -10.13 -49.76 24.61
CA PRO A 154 -8.99 -48.92 24.24
C PRO A 154 -9.30 -47.93 23.12
N ILE A 155 -10.15 -48.32 22.15
CA ILE A 155 -10.55 -47.47 21.03
C ILE A 155 -11.38 -46.29 21.54
N PHE A 156 -12.34 -46.52 22.43
CA PHE A 156 -13.16 -45.43 23.00
C PHE A 156 -12.34 -44.49 23.88
N ILE A 157 -11.41 -45.03 24.68
CA ILE A 157 -10.48 -44.23 25.49
C ILE A 157 -9.60 -43.38 24.56
N PHE A 158 -9.03 -43.98 23.52
CA PHE A 158 -8.22 -43.28 22.52
C PHE A 158 -9.01 -42.15 21.86
N THR A 159 -10.25 -42.41 21.43
CA THR A 159 -11.11 -41.40 20.79
C THR A 159 -11.43 -40.24 21.73
N TYR A 160 -11.73 -40.50 23.01
CA TYR A 160 -11.97 -39.43 23.98
C TYR A 160 -10.72 -38.60 24.27
N VAL A 161 -9.55 -39.24 24.41
CA VAL A 161 -8.29 -38.55 24.73
C VAL A 161 -7.80 -37.73 23.55
N PHE A 162 -7.62 -38.34 22.38
CA PHE A 162 -7.09 -37.65 21.21
C PHE A 162 -8.10 -36.68 20.59
N GLY A 163 -9.39 -37.03 20.57
CA GLY A 163 -10.44 -36.13 20.12
C GLY A 163 -10.47 -34.84 20.95
N ASN A 164 -10.29 -34.95 22.27
CA ASN A 164 -10.20 -33.79 23.15
C ASN A 164 -8.92 -32.96 22.92
N LEU A 165 -7.77 -33.62 22.69
CA LEU A 165 -6.49 -32.93 22.46
C LEU A 165 -6.48 -32.13 21.16
N PHE A 166 -6.98 -32.69 20.05
CA PHE A 166 -7.11 -31.98 18.78
C PHE A 166 -8.10 -30.81 18.89
N TYR A 167 -9.21 -31.02 19.60
CA TYR A 167 -10.20 -29.97 19.83
C TYR A 167 -9.63 -28.83 20.67
N PHE A 168 -8.92 -29.13 21.76
CA PHE A 168 -8.27 -28.14 22.63
C PHE A 168 -7.28 -27.27 21.84
N ARG A 169 -6.47 -27.88 20.97
CA ARG A 169 -5.54 -27.14 20.10
C ARG A 169 -6.27 -26.17 19.17
N ASN A 170 -7.36 -26.61 18.55
CA ASN A 170 -8.17 -25.74 17.67
C ASN A 170 -8.85 -24.62 18.46
N GLN A 171 -9.36 -24.90 19.65
CA GLN A 171 -9.99 -23.89 20.51
C GLN A 171 -8.99 -22.81 20.94
N VAL A 172 -7.80 -23.20 21.41
CA VAL A 172 -6.74 -22.24 21.78
C VAL A 172 -6.37 -21.35 20.58
N SER A 173 -6.32 -21.90 19.36
CA SER A 173 -6.08 -21.11 18.15
C SER A 173 -7.20 -20.10 17.87
N HIS A 174 -8.47 -20.49 18.00
CA HIS A 174 -9.60 -19.57 17.82
C HIS A 174 -9.70 -18.51 18.91
N GLU A 175 -9.51 -18.88 20.19
CA GLU A 175 -9.49 -17.94 21.30
C GLU A 175 -8.31 -16.96 21.18
N SER A 176 -7.14 -17.43 20.72
CA SER A 176 -6.02 -16.56 20.38
C SER A 176 -6.42 -15.54 19.29
N LYS A 177 -6.98 -15.98 18.17
CA LYS A 177 -7.43 -15.08 17.08
C LYS A 177 -8.49 -14.07 17.54
N ALA A 178 -9.44 -14.49 18.38
CA ALA A 178 -10.47 -13.62 18.92
C ALA A 178 -9.92 -12.62 19.95
N SER A 179 -9.01 -13.07 20.82
CA SER A 179 -8.31 -12.20 21.78
C SER A 179 -7.46 -11.15 21.08
N LEU A 180 -6.73 -11.57 20.02
CA LEU A 180 -6.00 -10.69 19.11
C LEU A 180 -6.94 -9.61 18.57
N ALA A 181 -8.00 -9.97 17.85
CA ALA A 181 -8.96 -9.03 17.29
C ALA A 181 -9.56 -8.07 18.33
N LYS A 182 -9.86 -8.57 19.53
CA LYS A 182 -10.40 -7.75 20.63
C LYS A 182 -9.37 -6.76 21.19
N SER A 183 -8.14 -7.20 21.39
CA SER A 183 -7.04 -6.33 21.83
C SER A 183 -6.70 -5.25 20.80
N PHE A 184 -6.76 -5.59 19.50
CA PHE A 184 -6.58 -4.65 18.39
C PHE A 184 -7.70 -3.62 18.30
N GLY A 185 -8.97 -4.06 18.36
CA GLY A 185 -10.10 -3.13 18.36
C GLY A 185 -10.03 -2.14 19.53
N ALA A 186 -9.57 -2.60 20.69
CA ALA A 186 -9.32 -1.72 21.83
C ALA A 186 -8.13 -0.77 21.59
N GLY A 187 -7.05 -1.24 20.95
CA GLY A 187 -5.87 -0.44 20.59
C GLY A 187 -6.15 0.66 19.58
N ILE A 188 -6.81 0.32 18.47
CA ILE A 188 -7.23 1.29 17.46
C ILE A 188 -8.16 2.32 18.09
N ALA A 189 -9.14 1.89 18.90
CA ALA A 189 -10.05 2.82 19.56
C ALA A 189 -9.33 3.77 20.52
N HIS A 190 -8.33 3.29 21.28
CA HIS A 190 -7.57 4.11 22.21
C HIS A 190 -6.63 5.08 21.49
N GLU A 191 -5.89 4.61 20.49
CA GLU A 191 -4.98 5.45 19.71
C GLU A 191 -5.74 6.44 18.81
N MET A 192 -6.96 6.12 18.34
CA MET A 192 -7.84 7.06 17.62
C MET A 192 -8.48 8.12 18.50
N ARG A 193 -8.74 7.78 19.77
CA ARG A 193 -9.34 8.73 20.71
C ARG A 193 -8.41 9.91 21.00
N ASN A 194 -7.09 9.72 20.95
CA ASN A 194 -6.09 10.75 21.18
C ASN A 194 -6.12 11.87 20.11
N PRO A 195 -5.95 11.60 18.80
CA PRO A 195 -6.02 12.63 17.77
C PRO A 195 -7.43 13.23 17.67
N LEU A 196 -8.49 12.44 17.85
CA LEU A 196 -9.87 12.97 17.87
C LEU A 196 -10.12 13.94 19.03
N SER A 197 -9.52 13.69 20.20
CA SER A 197 -9.62 14.60 21.36
C SER A 197 -8.81 15.88 21.16
N ALA A 198 -7.64 15.77 20.52
CA ALA A 198 -6.83 16.92 20.14
C ALA A 198 -7.57 17.79 19.10
N LEU A 199 -8.11 17.20 18.03
CA LEU A 199 -8.93 17.89 17.03
C LEU A 199 -10.16 18.57 17.64
N LYS A 200 -10.86 17.88 18.55
CA LYS A 200 -11.99 18.48 19.26
C LYS A 200 -11.55 19.70 20.07
N SER A 201 -10.39 19.63 20.73
CA SER A 201 -9.85 20.76 21.50
C SER A 201 -9.50 21.93 20.58
N SER A 202 -8.86 21.67 19.43
CA SER A 202 -8.60 22.68 18.40
C SER A 202 -9.90 23.32 17.90
N LEU A 203 -10.94 22.52 17.63
CA LEU A 203 -12.26 23.02 17.23
C LEU A 203 -12.95 23.85 18.32
N ASP A 204 -12.81 23.49 19.60
CA ASP A 204 -13.38 24.25 20.72
C ASP A 204 -12.67 25.62 20.86
N VAL A 205 -11.35 25.71 20.62
CA VAL A 205 -10.62 26.98 20.56
C VAL A 205 -11.08 27.82 19.36
N VAL A 206 -11.19 27.23 18.17
CA VAL A 206 -11.73 27.92 16.98
C VAL A 206 -13.13 28.47 17.24
N ARG A 207 -14.01 27.72 17.90
CA ARG A 207 -15.36 28.19 18.27
C ARG A 207 -15.36 29.35 19.26
N THR A 208 -14.32 29.48 20.10
CA THR A 208 -14.19 30.65 20.98
C THR A 208 -13.68 31.89 20.25
N LEU A 209 -12.89 31.71 19.18
CA LEU A 209 -12.36 32.79 18.36
C LEU A 209 -13.33 33.24 17.26
N VAL A 210 -14.16 32.31 16.75
CA VAL A 210 -15.14 32.57 15.69
C VAL A 210 -16.51 32.89 16.31
N PRO A 211 -17.02 34.13 16.17
CA PRO A 211 -18.29 34.51 16.77
C PRO A 211 -19.47 33.79 16.12
N SER A 212 -20.48 33.44 16.91
CA SER A 212 -21.72 32.85 16.40
C SER A 212 -22.60 33.91 15.70
N PRO A 213 -23.30 33.59 14.59
CA PRO A 213 -24.13 34.54 13.82
C PRO A 213 -25.31 35.19 14.57
N HIS A 214 -25.49 34.89 15.86
CA HIS A 214 -26.66 35.27 16.66
C HIS A 214 -26.34 36.23 17.83
N SER A 215 -25.09 36.63 18.01
CA SER A 215 -24.77 37.77 18.87
C SER A 215 -25.01 39.05 18.07
N GLY A 216 -26.04 39.83 18.42
CA GLY A 216 -26.47 41.07 17.75
C GLY A 216 -25.48 42.25 17.79
N GLN A 217 -24.17 41.98 17.71
CA GLN A 217 -23.14 42.99 17.47
C GLN A 217 -22.78 42.98 15.98
N ALA A 218 -23.06 44.10 15.33
CA ALA A 218 -22.65 44.36 13.95
C ALA A 218 -21.12 44.44 13.91
N THR A 219 -20.51 43.62 13.04
CA THR A 219 -19.07 43.61 12.68
C THR A 219 -18.10 43.32 13.82
N HIS A 220 -17.76 42.04 14.00
CA HIS A 220 -16.56 41.65 14.75
C HIS A 220 -15.35 41.68 13.79
N ILE A 221 -14.34 42.48 14.12
CA ILE A 221 -13.11 42.58 13.34
C ILE A 221 -12.14 41.55 13.91
N ILE A 222 -11.85 40.50 13.15
CA ILE A 222 -10.81 39.52 13.49
C ILE A 222 -9.47 40.26 13.39
N ASN A 223 -8.73 40.38 14.48
CA ASN A 223 -7.43 41.05 14.46
C ASN A 223 -6.38 40.14 13.80
N GLN A 224 -5.27 40.72 13.32
CA GLN A 224 -4.19 39.94 12.69
C GLN A 224 -3.64 38.83 13.59
N GLN A 225 -3.61 39.04 14.92
CA GLN A 225 -3.19 38.01 15.88
C GLN A 225 -4.18 36.84 15.95
N ASP A 226 -5.49 37.10 15.93
CA ASP A 226 -6.51 36.05 15.93
C ASP A 226 -6.47 35.25 14.62
N LEU A 227 -6.21 35.94 13.50
CA LEU A 227 -6.09 35.32 12.17
C LEU A 227 -4.83 34.45 12.07
N GLN A 228 -3.73 34.87 12.70
CA GLN A 228 -2.50 34.09 12.79
C GLN A 228 -2.67 32.87 13.70
N GLN A 229 -3.31 33.02 14.86
CA GLN A 229 -3.64 31.89 15.74
C GLN A 229 -4.59 30.88 15.07
N LEU A 230 -5.58 31.35 14.31
CA LEU A 230 -6.46 30.46 13.53
C LEU A 230 -5.67 29.66 12.49
N HIS A 231 -4.70 30.28 11.82
CA HIS A 231 -3.83 29.58 10.85
C HIS A 231 -2.95 28.53 11.53
N GLU A 232 -2.36 28.85 12.68
CA GLU A 232 -1.57 27.91 13.48
C GLU A 232 -2.42 26.73 13.93
N ILE A 233 -3.62 26.98 14.48
CA ILE A 233 -4.53 25.91 14.94
C ILE A 233 -4.99 25.01 13.78
N LEU A 234 -5.20 25.57 12.59
CA LEU A 234 -5.57 24.78 11.40
C LEU A 234 -4.42 23.89 10.93
N ASN A 235 -3.19 24.40 10.92
CA ASN A 235 -2.01 23.60 10.60
C ASN A 235 -1.78 22.49 11.64
N ASP A 236 -1.93 22.81 12.94
CA ASP A 236 -1.84 21.82 14.03
C ASP A 236 -2.91 20.73 13.88
N ALA A 237 -4.13 21.10 13.48
CA ALA A 237 -5.21 20.14 13.24
C ALA A 237 -4.89 19.20 12.08
N ASP A 238 -4.30 19.71 10.99
CA ASP A 238 -3.90 18.92 9.83
C ASP A 238 -2.78 17.94 10.20
N GLU A 239 -1.80 18.37 10.98
CA GLU A 239 -0.73 17.51 11.50
C GLU A 239 -1.28 16.41 12.43
N VAL A 240 -2.25 16.72 13.28
CA VAL A 240 -2.93 15.73 14.14
C VAL A 240 -3.71 14.69 13.31
N ILE A 241 -4.35 15.10 12.21
CA ILE A 241 -5.05 14.17 11.30
C ILE A 241 -4.04 13.25 10.61
N HIS A 242 -2.98 13.83 10.06
CA HIS A 242 -1.91 13.07 9.41
C HIS A 242 -1.29 12.05 10.37
N SER A 243 -0.90 12.47 11.57
CA SER A 243 -0.35 11.60 12.61
C SER A 243 -1.35 10.51 13.05
N GLY A 244 -2.63 10.83 13.13
CA GLY A 244 -3.70 9.88 13.43
C GLY A 244 -3.83 8.80 12.36
N ASN A 245 -3.90 9.18 11.08
CA ASN A 245 -3.98 8.25 9.95
C ASN A 245 -2.74 7.36 9.87
N GLU A 246 -1.57 7.95 10.02
CA GLU A 246 -0.28 7.23 10.11
C GLU A 246 -0.27 6.15 11.21
N THR A 247 -0.87 6.47 12.37
CA THR A 247 -1.00 5.52 13.48
C THR A 247 -2.00 4.40 13.18
N ILE A 248 -3.09 4.70 12.46
CA ILE A 248 -4.03 3.67 11.97
C ILE A 248 -3.31 2.75 11.00
N ASP A 249 -2.60 3.30 10.01
CA ASP A 249 -1.89 2.52 9.00
C ASP A 249 -0.83 1.62 9.63
N LEU A 250 -0.15 2.10 10.66
CA LEU A 250 0.75 1.29 11.48
C LEU A 250 0.05 0.11 12.17
N LEU A 251 -1.08 0.39 12.83
CA LEU A 251 -1.84 -0.64 13.53
C LEU A 251 -2.43 -1.66 12.55
N LEU A 252 -2.93 -1.21 11.40
CA LEU A 252 -3.41 -2.08 10.32
C LEU A 252 -2.27 -2.93 9.72
N THR A 253 -1.09 -2.33 9.50
CA THR A 253 0.10 -3.06 9.04
C THR A 253 0.56 -4.10 10.06
N SER A 254 0.38 -3.85 11.36
CA SER A 254 0.69 -4.82 12.42
C SER A 254 -0.33 -5.99 12.53
N ILE A 255 -1.53 -5.81 11.97
CA ILE A 255 -2.63 -6.80 11.97
C ILE A 255 -2.49 -7.79 10.82
N ASP A 256 -1.95 -7.36 9.68
CA ASP A 256 -1.77 -8.29 8.57
C ASP A 256 -0.66 -9.29 8.89
N GLN A 257 -1.05 -10.54 9.15
CA GLN A 257 -0.11 -11.64 9.40
C GLN A 257 0.78 -11.93 8.19
N HIS A 258 0.41 -11.43 7.00
CA HIS A 258 1.11 -11.68 5.76
C HIS A 258 1.68 -10.38 5.18
N ARG A 259 2.84 -10.01 5.74
CA ARG A 259 3.81 -9.01 5.25
C ARG A 259 3.38 -7.54 5.37
N VAL A 260 4.29 -6.77 5.97
CA VAL A 260 4.37 -5.32 5.81
C VAL A 260 4.26 -5.01 4.31
N SER A 261 3.31 -4.15 3.91
CA SER A 261 3.14 -3.80 2.49
C SER A 261 4.44 -3.25 1.94
N THR A 262 4.97 -3.92 0.93
CA THR A 262 6.23 -3.57 0.27
C THR A 262 6.01 -2.72 -0.97
N SER A 263 4.78 -2.30 -1.24
CA SER A 263 4.42 -1.50 -2.43
C SER A 263 5.12 -0.15 -2.48
N THR A 264 5.47 0.40 -1.31
CA THR A 264 6.16 1.69 -1.13
C THR A 264 7.67 1.57 -1.14
N PHE A 265 8.23 0.38 -1.39
CA PHE A 265 9.67 0.17 -1.30
C PHE A 265 10.41 0.86 -2.44
N ARG A 266 11.44 1.61 -2.07
CA ARG A 266 12.35 2.32 -2.96
C ARG A 266 13.73 2.41 -2.32
N LYS A 267 14.72 2.77 -3.13
CA LYS A 267 16.06 3.09 -2.66
C LYS A 267 16.03 4.45 -1.95
N LEU A 268 16.55 4.53 -0.74
CA LEU A 268 16.49 5.71 0.12
C LEU A 268 17.82 5.90 0.88
N SER A 269 18.25 7.16 1.03
CA SER A 269 19.35 7.53 1.94
C SER A 269 18.90 7.37 3.39
N ALA A 270 19.66 6.60 4.18
CA ALA A 270 19.38 6.38 5.59
C ALA A 270 19.47 7.70 6.37
N ALA A 271 20.48 8.54 6.12
CA ALA A 271 20.63 9.84 6.79
C ALA A 271 19.40 10.72 6.60
N THR A 272 18.92 10.85 5.35
CA THR A 272 17.76 11.68 5.03
C THR A 272 16.50 11.20 5.75
N VAL A 273 16.26 9.89 5.82
CA VAL A 273 15.08 9.33 6.49
C VAL A 273 15.17 9.51 8.01
N VAL A 274 16.36 9.27 8.60
CA VAL A 274 16.59 9.41 10.04
C VAL A 274 16.48 10.88 10.48
N GLU A 275 17.07 11.81 9.72
CA GLU A 275 16.94 13.25 9.99
C GLU A 275 15.48 13.69 9.99
N ASN A 276 14.75 13.30 8.94
CA ASN A 276 13.32 13.59 8.85
C ASN A 276 12.55 12.98 10.03
N ALA A 277 12.83 11.73 10.41
CA ALA A 277 12.19 11.09 11.56
C ALA A 277 12.45 11.85 12.88
N ILE A 278 13.69 12.27 13.12
CA ILE A 278 14.03 13.06 14.32
C ILE A 278 13.30 14.40 14.30
N HIS A 279 13.13 15.02 13.14
CA HIS A 279 12.48 16.32 12.99
C HIS A 279 10.96 16.25 13.16
N SER A 280 10.30 15.21 12.63
CA SER A 280 8.85 15.02 12.66
C SER A 280 8.34 14.22 13.86
N PHE A 281 9.21 13.76 14.76
CA PHE A 281 8.78 13.09 15.99
C PHE A 281 8.07 14.07 16.93
N ALA A 282 6.89 13.68 17.44
CA ALA A 282 6.08 14.51 18.33
C ALA A 282 6.64 14.57 19.77
N TYR A 283 7.66 15.41 20.00
CA TYR A 283 8.24 15.65 21.32
C TYR A 283 7.25 16.37 22.25
N LYS A 284 7.20 15.95 23.53
CA LYS A 284 6.35 16.61 24.54
C LYS A 284 6.94 17.93 25.04
N ARG A 285 8.27 18.05 25.05
CA ARG A 285 9.00 19.22 25.55
C ARG A 285 10.15 19.55 24.61
N ALA A 286 10.50 20.83 24.47
CA ALA A 286 11.67 21.26 23.69
C ALA A 286 12.99 20.63 24.19
N VAL A 287 13.10 20.39 25.50
CA VAL A 287 14.24 19.71 26.12
C VAL A 287 14.36 18.25 25.64
N ASP A 288 13.24 17.58 25.38
CA ASP A 288 13.25 16.19 24.89
C ASP A 288 13.85 16.13 23.48
N ARG A 289 13.58 17.15 22.64
CA ARG A 289 14.20 17.25 21.31
C ARG A 289 15.70 17.49 21.40
N ALA A 290 16.14 18.35 22.33
CA ALA A 290 17.56 18.62 22.55
C ALA A 290 18.34 17.41 23.12
N ALA A 291 17.64 16.43 23.70
CA ALA A 291 18.23 15.19 24.19
C ALA A 291 18.59 14.20 23.07
N VAL A 292 18.06 14.37 21.85
CA VAL A 292 18.32 13.48 20.72
C VAL A 292 19.44 14.08 19.86
N SER A 293 20.51 13.30 19.66
CA SER A 293 21.62 13.66 18.77
C SER A 293 21.74 12.67 17.61
N LEU A 294 22.13 13.19 16.44
CA LEU A 294 22.41 12.40 15.25
C LEU A 294 23.88 12.56 14.88
N THR A 295 24.59 11.44 14.72
CA THR A 295 25.96 11.40 14.21
C THR A 295 26.01 10.54 12.96
N VAL A 296 26.32 11.15 11.82
CA VAL A 296 26.48 10.44 10.54
C VAL A 296 27.97 10.26 10.29
N ASN A 297 28.52 9.11 10.66
CA ASN A 297 29.92 8.81 10.34
C ASN A 297 30.05 8.37 8.88
N GLN A 298 29.09 7.58 8.39
CA GLN A 298 28.97 7.20 6.99
C GLN A 298 27.50 6.99 6.62
N ASP A 299 27.00 7.74 5.64
CA ASP A 299 25.67 7.52 5.07
C ASP A 299 25.68 6.31 4.13
N PHE A 300 24.51 5.70 3.96
CA PHE A 300 24.29 4.58 3.06
C PHE A 300 22.85 4.55 2.55
N ASP A 301 22.66 3.93 1.39
CA ASP A 301 21.34 3.65 0.87
C ASP A 301 20.80 2.33 1.41
N PHE A 302 19.48 2.25 1.59
CA PHE A 302 18.77 1.01 1.86
C PHE A 302 17.56 0.88 0.93
N PHE A 303 17.11 -0.36 0.71
CA PHE A 303 15.90 -0.63 -0.06
C PHE A 303 14.72 -0.91 0.88
N GLY A 304 13.77 0.01 0.94
CA GLY A 304 12.68 -0.05 1.91
C GLY A 304 11.74 1.15 1.82
N SER A 305 11.07 1.47 2.91
CA SER A 305 10.10 2.57 2.98
C SER A 305 10.52 3.58 4.05
N ASP A 306 10.45 4.86 3.71
CA ASP A 306 10.76 5.94 4.66
C ASP A 306 9.74 5.98 5.79
N THR A 307 8.46 5.81 5.48
CA THR A 307 7.36 5.74 6.46
C THR A 307 7.58 4.64 7.48
N LEU A 308 7.87 3.40 7.02
CA LEU A 308 8.06 2.26 7.91
C LEU A 308 9.30 2.42 8.80
N LEU A 309 10.40 2.95 8.26
CA LEU A 309 11.60 3.21 9.05
C LEU A 309 11.37 4.33 10.08
N LYS A 310 10.71 5.43 9.70
CA LYS A 310 10.32 6.51 10.62
C LYS A 310 9.54 5.95 11.81
N PHE A 311 8.55 5.11 11.56
CA PHE A 311 7.77 4.51 12.63
C PHE A 311 8.52 3.50 13.49
N ALA A 312 9.45 2.75 12.91
CA ALA A 312 10.35 1.91 13.70
C ALA A 312 11.16 2.80 14.67
N LEU A 313 11.71 3.92 14.19
CA LEU A 313 12.44 4.88 15.02
C LEU A 313 11.54 5.55 16.07
N TYR A 314 10.31 5.93 15.74
CA TYR A 314 9.35 6.51 16.71
C TYR A 314 9.07 5.55 17.86
N ASN A 315 8.94 4.25 17.58
CA ASN A 315 8.74 3.23 18.61
C ASN A 315 9.97 3.12 19.53
N LEU A 316 11.18 3.18 18.97
CA LEU A 316 12.42 3.18 19.76
C LEU A 316 12.53 4.44 20.63
N LEU A 317 12.31 5.62 20.06
CA LEU A 317 12.32 6.91 20.77
C LEU A 317 11.27 6.95 21.89
N LYS A 318 10.03 6.52 21.61
CA LYS A 318 8.94 6.47 22.61
C LYS A 318 9.25 5.52 23.75
N ASN A 319 9.99 4.44 23.50
CA ASN A 319 10.46 3.53 24.55
C ASN A 319 11.59 4.16 25.37
N ALA A 320 12.58 4.75 24.71
CA ALA A 320 13.69 5.44 25.37
C ALA A 320 13.20 6.54 26.34
N PHE A 321 12.34 7.46 25.87
CA PHE A 321 11.77 8.51 26.74
C PHE A 321 10.89 7.98 27.87
N TYR A 322 10.22 6.84 27.68
CA TYR A 322 9.38 6.26 28.73
C TYR A 322 10.21 5.66 29.87
N TYR A 323 11.34 5.03 29.53
CA TYR A 323 12.25 4.36 30.45
C TYR A 323 13.45 5.25 30.86
N GLN A 324 13.30 6.57 30.77
CA GLN A 324 14.28 7.55 31.23
C GLN A 324 14.54 7.39 32.74
N SER A 325 15.81 7.42 33.15
CA SER A 325 16.28 7.18 34.52
C SER A 325 16.84 8.42 35.23
N SER A 326 17.13 9.49 34.49
CA SER A 326 17.96 10.64 34.89
C SER A 326 17.38 11.97 34.42
N GLU A 327 17.70 13.07 35.13
CA GLU A 327 17.42 14.45 34.68
C GLU A 327 18.24 14.85 33.44
N VAL A 328 19.43 14.26 33.27
CA VAL A 328 20.27 14.40 32.07
C VAL A 328 20.10 13.14 31.24
N PHE A 329 19.07 13.15 30.41
CA PHE A 329 18.74 12.05 29.50
C PHE A 329 19.23 12.37 28.09
N THR A 330 19.81 11.39 27.42
CA THR A 330 20.35 11.53 26.06
C THR A 330 20.05 10.29 25.23
N ILE A 331 19.66 10.52 23.98
CA ILE A 331 19.53 9.49 22.96
C ILE A 331 20.51 9.82 21.83
N ASN A 332 21.43 8.92 21.55
CA ASN A 332 22.39 9.06 20.45
C ASN A 332 21.98 8.13 19.31
N ILE A 333 21.79 8.69 18.13
CA ILE A 333 21.53 7.96 16.90
C ILE A 333 22.78 8.06 16.03
N GLU A 334 23.35 6.91 15.65
CA GLU A 334 24.57 6.83 14.86
C GLU A 334 24.35 6.04 13.57
N LEU A 335 24.81 6.59 12.44
CA LEU A 335 24.85 5.91 11.15
C LEU A 335 26.29 5.52 10.81
N ASN A 336 26.51 4.22 10.69
CA ASN A 336 27.82 3.62 10.50
C ASN A 336 27.77 2.53 9.42
N ARG A 337 28.92 2.27 8.80
CA ARG A 337 29.17 1.04 8.03
C ARG A 337 30.26 0.23 8.72
N VAL A 338 29.88 -0.88 9.36
CA VAL A 338 30.78 -1.74 10.16
C VAL A 338 30.92 -3.09 9.47
N ASP A 339 32.14 -3.53 9.18
CA ASP A 339 32.42 -4.83 8.51
C ASP A 339 31.56 -5.06 7.24
N GLU A 340 31.48 -4.03 6.38
CA GLU A 340 30.62 -3.97 5.17
C GLU A 340 29.10 -3.99 5.42
N GLN A 341 28.65 -4.04 6.67
CA GLN A 341 27.24 -3.95 7.04
C GLN A 341 26.81 -2.50 7.31
N ASN A 342 25.66 -2.13 6.77
CA ASN A 342 25.05 -0.83 6.99
C ASN A 342 24.25 -0.84 8.29
N VAL A 343 24.50 0.09 9.20
CA VAL A 343 23.94 0.02 10.57
C VAL A 343 23.44 1.39 11.05
N ILE A 344 22.24 1.40 11.63
CA ILE A 344 21.73 2.51 12.45
C ILE A 344 21.70 2.05 13.91
N THR A 345 22.38 2.77 14.78
CA THR A 345 22.39 2.49 16.22
C THR A 345 21.59 3.57 16.95
N VAL A 346 20.64 3.16 17.79
CA VAL A 346 19.86 4.04 18.68
C VAL A 346 20.21 3.66 20.11
N LYS A 347 20.95 4.52 20.82
CA LYS A 347 21.42 4.28 22.18
C LYS A 347 20.87 5.32 23.15
N ASP A 348 20.25 4.88 24.23
CA ASP A 348 19.81 5.73 25.34
C ASP A 348 20.56 5.42 26.63
N ASN A 349 20.58 6.38 27.56
CA ASN A 349 21.12 6.23 28.92
C ASN A 349 19.99 6.01 29.97
N GLY A 350 18.92 5.30 29.59
CA GLY A 350 17.79 5.01 30.46
C GLY A 350 18.05 3.93 31.51
N ILE A 351 16.99 3.33 32.05
CA ILE A 351 17.10 2.29 33.10
C ILE A 351 17.68 0.94 32.60
N GLY A 352 17.83 0.74 31.29
CA GLY A 352 18.23 -0.54 30.73
C GLY A 352 17.19 -1.66 30.87
N ILE A 353 17.49 -2.82 30.27
CA ILE A 353 16.66 -4.03 30.21
C ILE A 353 17.42 -5.17 30.88
N GLU A 354 16.74 -5.96 31.70
CA GLU A 354 17.33 -7.14 32.35
C GLU A 354 17.65 -8.25 31.31
N ALA A 355 18.75 -8.99 31.53
CA ALA A 355 19.22 -10.00 30.58
C ALA A 355 18.18 -11.10 30.27
N GLU A 356 17.38 -11.49 31.27
CA GLU A 356 16.31 -12.50 31.11
C GLU A 356 15.16 -12.01 30.22
N GLN A 357 15.00 -10.69 30.06
CA GLN A 357 13.89 -10.10 29.29
C GLN A 357 14.26 -9.84 27.83
N LEU A 358 15.55 -9.77 27.49
CA LEU A 358 16.03 -9.42 26.15
C LEU A 358 15.50 -10.34 25.04
N GLU A 359 15.28 -11.63 25.32
CA GLU A 359 14.70 -12.57 24.36
C GLU A 359 13.17 -12.39 24.19
N GLU A 360 12.50 -11.83 25.20
CA GLU A 360 11.04 -11.69 25.24
C GLU A 360 10.54 -10.37 24.63
N ILE A 361 11.36 -9.31 24.64
CA ILE A 361 10.93 -7.94 24.22
C ILE A 361 10.42 -7.85 22.78
N PHE A 362 10.81 -8.79 21.91
CA PHE A 362 10.37 -8.86 20.52
C PHE A 362 9.19 -9.83 20.29
N LYS A 363 8.68 -10.48 21.33
CA LYS A 363 7.48 -11.33 21.22
C LYS A 363 6.24 -10.46 21.16
N ASP A 364 5.33 -10.82 20.26
CA ASP A 364 4.04 -10.15 20.12
C ASP A 364 3.31 -10.12 21.48
N PHE A 365 2.78 -8.95 21.86
CA PHE A 365 2.03 -8.69 23.10
C PHE A 365 2.81 -8.75 24.41
N TYR A 366 4.14 -8.89 24.37
CA TYR A 366 4.95 -8.78 25.57
C TYR A 366 5.03 -7.33 26.05
N THR A 367 4.73 -7.09 27.33
CA THR A 367 4.91 -5.79 27.98
C THR A 367 5.50 -5.93 29.37
N PHE A 368 6.37 -4.99 29.71
CA PHE A 368 6.95 -4.84 31.04
C PHE A 368 6.65 -3.42 31.53
N GLY A 369 6.17 -3.25 32.77
CA GLY A 369 5.94 -1.94 33.39
C GLY A 369 4.82 -1.04 32.82
N LYS A 370 4.35 -1.24 31.58
CA LYS A 370 3.29 -0.45 30.93
C LYS A 370 1.91 -1.11 31.04
N HIS A 371 1.10 -0.72 32.02
CA HIS A 371 -0.28 -1.22 32.18
C HIS A 371 -1.26 -0.84 31.04
N ASN A 372 -0.90 0.13 30.18
CA ASN A 372 -1.72 0.61 29.05
C ASN A 372 -1.02 0.50 27.68
N SER A 373 -0.02 -0.38 27.53
CA SER A 373 0.63 -0.62 26.23
C SER A 373 0.28 -2.01 25.72
N TYR A 374 0.17 -2.16 24.40
CA TYR A 374 -0.22 -3.41 23.74
C TYR A 374 0.97 -4.34 23.46
N GLY A 375 2.22 -3.89 23.65
CA GLY A 375 3.41 -4.73 23.42
C GLY A 375 3.69 -5.02 21.94
N LEU A 376 3.27 -4.13 21.04
CA LEU A 376 3.39 -4.32 19.59
C LEU A 376 4.53 -3.52 18.95
N GLY A 377 5.08 -2.51 19.63
CA GLY A 377 6.07 -1.60 19.06
C GLY A 377 7.38 -2.28 18.65
N LEU A 378 8.04 -2.99 19.57
CA LEU A 378 9.29 -3.70 19.26
C LEU A 378 9.10 -4.88 18.29
N PRO A 379 8.04 -5.72 18.43
CA PRO A 379 7.72 -6.71 17.40
C PRO A 379 7.48 -6.10 16.01
N PHE A 380 6.85 -4.92 15.94
CA PHE A 380 6.70 -4.17 14.70
C PHE A 380 8.06 -3.73 14.13
N CYS A 381 8.96 -3.14 14.94
CA CYS A 381 10.31 -2.80 14.50
C CYS A 381 11.04 -4.02 13.90
N ARG A 382 10.90 -5.20 14.54
CA ARG A 382 11.47 -6.44 14.03
C ARG A 382 10.86 -6.85 12.69
N LYS A 383 9.52 -6.80 12.54
CA LYS A 383 8.83 -7.10 11.28
C LYS A 383 9.28 -6.16 10.15
N VAL A 384 9.45 -4.87 10.43
CA VAL A 384 9.97 -3.87 9.47
C VAL A 384 11.41 -4.18 9.05
N MET A 385 12.30 -4.46 10.01
CA MET A 385 13.68 -4.79 9.65
C MET A 385 13.78 -6.07 8.82
N HIS A 386 12.99 -7.09 9.15
CA HIS A 386 12.94 -8.32 8.34
C HIS A 386 12.37 -8.07 6.94
N SER A 387 11.41 -7.16 6.77
CA SER A 387 10.88 -6.83 5.44
C SER A 387 11.89 -6.05 4.59
N PHE A 388 12.76 -5.25 5.20
CA PHE A 388 13.93 -4.64 4.54
C PHE A 388 15.07 -5.62 4.25
N GLY A 389 14.92 -6.90 4.61
CA GLY A 389 15.97 -7.91 4.48
C GLY A 389 17.08 -7.81 5.54
N GLY A 390 16.87 -6.97 6.55
CA GLY A 390 17.79 -6.72 7.65
C GLY A 390 17.38 -7.40 8.96
N GLU A 391 17.96 -6.92 10.06
CA GLU A 391 17.70 -7.41 11.42
C GLU A 391 17.74 -6.27 12.44
N ILE A 392 17.07 -6.44 13.58
CA ILE A 392 17.19 -5.57 14.75
C ILE A 392 17.72 -6.38 15.92
N ILE A 393 18.75 -5.86 16.58
CA ILE A 393 19.40 -6.48 17.75
C ILE A 393 19.31 -5.49 18.91
N CYS A 394 19.04 -5.98 20.11
CA CYS A 394 19.03 -5.17 21.33
C CYS A 394 20.18 -5.62 22.24
N HIS A 395 21.00 -4.66 22.67
CA HIS A 395 21.96 -4.83 23.74
C HIS A 395 21.61 -3.85 24.85
N SER A 396 21.67 -4.29 26.11
CA SER A 396 21.36 -3.41 27.23
C SER A 396 22.10 -3.86 28.49
N VAL A 397 22.45 -2.88 29.32
CA VAL A 397 22.95 -3.10 30.67
C VAL A 397 21.93 -2.50 31.62
N PHE A 398 21.33 -3.35 32.45
CA PHE A 398 20.34 -2.92 33.43
C PHE A 398 20.94 -1.90 34.40
N GLY A 399 20.25 -0.77 34.56
CA GLY A 399 20.65 0.39 35.34
C GLY A 399 21.52 1.41 34.59
N GLU A 400 21.97 1.14 33.36
CA GLU A 400 22.91 2.02 32.65
C GLU A 400 22.42 2.52 31.28
N TRP A 401 22.11 1.62 30.33
CA TRP A 401 21.78 2.01 28.95
C TRP A 401 21.07 0.92 28.17
N THR A 402 20.37 1.31 27.11
CA THR A 402 19.78 0.42 26.10
C THR A 402 20.26 0.83 24.72
N GLN A 403 20.60 -0.14 23.87
CA GLN A 403 21.04 0.09 22.51
C GLN A 403 20.28 -0.84 21.56
N PHE A 404 19.60 -0.25 20.59
CA PHE A 404 19.03 -0.97 19.45
C PHE A 404 19.91 -0.76 18.22
N THR A 405 20.26 -1.85 17.56
CA THR A 405 21.11 -1.88 16.38
C THR A 405 20.29 -2.42 15.21
N LEU A 406 19.97 -1.54 14.25
CA LEU A 406 19.25 -1.85 13.02
C LEU A 406 20.27 -2.14 11.92
N GLN A 407 20.32 -3.36 11.43
CA GLN A 407 21.24 -3.82 10.40
C GLN A 407 20.53 -3.89 9.05
N PHE A 408 21.13 -3.30 8.03
CA PHE A 408 20.62 -3.26 6.67
C PHE A 408 21.58 -4.01 5.73
N PRO A 409 21.06 -4.86 4.84
CA PRO A 409 21.88 -5.46 3.80
C PRO A 409 22.29 -4.39 2.77
N ASP A 410 23.37 -4.66 2.03
CA ASP A 410 23.73 -3.83 0.87
C ASP A 410 22.60 -3.89 -0.19
N VAL A 411 22.32 -2.76 -0.83
CA VAL A 411 21.28 -2.62 -1.86
C VAL A 411 21.57 -3.55 -3.07
N GLU A 412 22.85 -3.87 -3.30
CA GLU A 412 23.29 -4.77 -4.36
C GLU A 412 23.35 -6.25 -3.93
N SER A 413 22.99 -6.56 -2.68
CA SER A 413 22.99 -7.93 -2.17
C SER A 413 21.95 -8.83 -2.86
N GLU A 414 22.25 -10.13 -2.96
CA GLU A 414 21.32 -11.12 -3.53
C GLU A 414 19.98 -11.17 -2.79
N ARG A 415 19.96 -10.87 -1.49
CA ARG A 415 18.73 -10.79 -0.70
C ARG A 415 17.83 -9.65 -1.17
N ILE A 416 18.40 -8.46 -1.42
CA ILE A 416 17.63 -7.32 -1.94
C ILE A 416 17.17 -7.57 -3.38
N LYS A 417 18.00 -8.21 -4.23
CA LYS A 417 17.58 -8.61 -5.59
C LYS A 417 16.37 -9.54 -5.57
N GLN A 418 16.34 -10.51 -4.65
CA GLN A 418 15.18 -11.39 -4.48
C GLN A 418 13.93 -10.61 -4.03
N ILE A 419 14.07 -9.66 -3.11
CA ILE A 419 12.95 -8.79 -2.70
C ILE A 419 12.44 -8.00 -3.92
N LYS A 420 13.31 -7.30 -4.66
CA LYS A 420 12.93 -6.56 -5.88
C LYS A 420 12.22 -7.45 -6.89
N HIS A 421 12.73 -8.65 -7.14
CA HIS A 421 12.12 -9.62 -8.05
C HIS A 421 10.72 -10.06 -7.58
N ASP A 422 10.53 -10.30 -6.28
CA ASP A 422 9.21 -10.62 -5.73
C ASP A 422 8.24 -9.44 -5.83
N LEU A 423 8.71 -8.20 -5.69
CA LEU A 423 7.89 -7.00 -5.89
C LEU A 423 7.45 -6.81 -7.32
N LEU A 424 8.33 -7.09 -8.30
CA LEU A 424 7.99 -6.97 -9.71
C LEU A 424 6.78 -7.83 -10.09
N LYS A 425 6.59 -8.99 -9.47
CA LYS A 425 5.44 -9.88 -9.75
C LYS A 425 4.08 -9.24 -9.51
N SER A 426 3.98 -8.28 -8.60
CA SER A 426 2.73 -7.57 -8.33
C SER A 426 2.56 -6.29 -9.17
N LYS A 427 3.53 -5.95 -10.02
CA LYS A 427 3.54 -4.70 -10.78
C LYS A 427 2.80 -4.84 -12.11
N SER A 428 2.07 -3.79 -12.47
CA SER A 428 1.40 -3.66 -13.76
C SER A 428 2.12 -2.62 -14.62
N ILE A 429 2.50 -3.03 -15.83
CA ILE A 429 3.21 -2.19 -16.80
C ILE A 429 2.37 -2.10 -18.05
N LEU A 430 2.18 -0.88 -18.57
CA LEU A 430 1.51 -0.63 -19.83
C LEU A 430 2.53 -0.24 -20.91
N LEU A 431 2.48 -0.87 -22.08
CA LEU A 431 3.17 -0.43 -23.28
C LEU A 431 2.16 0.15 -24.27
N ILE A 432 2.32 1.42 -24.62
CA ILE A 432 1.58 2.09 -25.69
C ILE A 432 2.48 2.12 -26.92
N GLY A 433 2.12 1.35 -27.94
CA GLY A 433 2.92 1.21 -29.16
C GLY A 433 2.35 0.17 -30.12
N GLU A 434 2.98 0.07 -31.27
CA GLU A 434 2.65 -0.98 -32.25
C GLU A 434 3.47 -2.26 -31.97
N PRO A 435 2.98 -3.45 -32.39
CA PRO A 435 3.74 -4.68 -32.27
C PRO A 435 5.13 -4.57 -32.93
N SER A 436 6.19 -4.71 -32.13
CA SER A 436 7.57 -4.45 -32.53
C SER A 436 8.55 -5.40 -31.83
N LEU A 437 9.85 -5.28 -32.13
CA LEU A 437 10.89 -6.03 -31.41
C LEU A 437 10.84 -5.73 -29.90
N LEU A 438 10.62 -4.46 -29.54
CA LEU A 438 10.49 -4.00 -28.17
C LEU A 438 9.31 -4.68 -27.46
N SER A 439 8.14 -4.72 -28.11
CA SER A 439 6.95 -5.30 -27.50
C SER A 439 7.11 -6.81 -27.25
N ARG A 440 7.77 -7.52 -28.18
CA ARG A 440 8.12 -8.94 -28.01
C ARG A 440 9.10 -9.16 -26.88
N HIS A 441 10.17 -8.35 -26.82
CA HIS A 441 11.17 -8.42 -25.75
C HIS A 441 10.55 -8.18 -24.37
N LEU A 442 9.77 -7.11 -24.21
CA LEU A 442 9.09 -6.82 -22.94
C LEU A 442 8.10 -7.92 -22.52
N ASN A 443 7.41 -8.54 -23.48
CA ASN A 443 6.50 -9.65 -23.19
C ASN A 443 7.26 -10.91 -22.71
N GLU A 444 8.44 -11.18 -23.27
CA GLU A 444 9.32 -12.24 -22.77
C GLU A 444 9.81 -11.92 -21.35
N GLN A 445 10.20 -10.68 -21.07
CA GLN A 445 10.60 -10.25 -19.73
C GLN A 445 9.45 -10.36 -18.72
N ALA A 446 8.24 -9.98 -19.12
CA ALA A 446 7.04 -10.13 -18.29
C ALA A 446 6.81 -11.59 -17.90
N PHE A 447 6.99 -12.53 -18.84
CA PHE A 447 6.88 -13.95 -18.57
C PHE A 447 7.93 -14.46 -17.58
N TYR A 448 9.20 -14.05 -17.72
CA TYR A 448 10.28 -14.51 -16.83
C TYR A 448 10.25 -13.86 -15.44
N LEU A 449 9.88 -12.58 -15.36
CA LEU A 449 9.87 -11.81 -14.11
C LEU A 449 8.52 -11.89 -13.38
N GLY A 450 7.45 -12.27 -14.08
CA GLY A 450 6.12 -12.46 -13.52
C GLY A 450 5.30 -11.18 -13.31
N PHE A 451 5.74 -10.03 -13.83
CA PHE A 451 4.94 -8.80 -13.83
C PHE A 451 3.87 -8.84 -14.91
N THR A 452 2.81 -8.04 -14.75
CA THR A 452 1.72 -8.00 -15.73
C THR A 452 2.00 -6.93 -16.79
N LEU A 453 2.16 -7.34 -18.05
CA LEU A 453 2.31 -6.42 -19.19
C LEU A 453 0.99 -6.28 -19.96
N HIS A 454 0.52 -5.03 -20.06
CA HIS A 454 -0.58 -4.65 -20.92
C HIS A 454 -0.02 -3.98 -22.18
N MET A 455 -0.63 -4.23 -23.34
CA MET A 455 -0.26 -3.58 -24.58
C MET A 455 -1.48 -2.92 -25.21
N LEU A 456 -1.34 -1.66 -25.58
CA LEU A 456 -2.35 -0.89 -26.29
C LEU A 456 -1.74 -0.23 -27.52
N THR A 457 -2.46 -0.25 -28.63
CA THR A 457 -2.11 0.63 -29.76
C THR A 457 -2.48 2.07 -29.43
N LEU A 458 -1.90 3.03 -30.15
CA LEU A 458 -2.24 4.45 -29.96
C LEU A 458 -3.74 4.70 -30.07
N SER A 459 -4.40 4.09 -31.06
CA SER A 459 -5.84 4.25 -31.27
C SER A 459 -6.67 3.69 -30.11
N GLN A 460 -6.22 2.61 -29.48
CA GLN A 460 -6.90 2.01 -28.32
C GLN A 460 -6.68 2.83 -27.05
N ALA A 461 -5.46 3.35 -26.84
CA ALA A 461 -5.16 4.21 -25.70
C ALA A 461 -6.01 5.49 -25.74
N MET A 462 -6.18 6.10 -26.91
CA MET A 462 -7.01 7.30 -27.07
C MET A 462 -8.51 7.08 -26.76
N GLN A 463 -9.01 5.84 -26.83
CA GLN A 463 -10.40 5.50 -26.51
C GLN A 463 -10.64 5.27 -25.02
N LYS A 464 -9.58 5.22 -24.22
CA LYS A 464 -9.69 5.04 -22.77
C LYS A 464 -9.91 6.36 -22.05
N GLU A 465 -10.60 6.27 -20.94
CA GLU A 465 -10.78 7.39 -20.01
C GLU A 465 -9.57 7.53 -19.08
N ALA A 466 -9.34 8.72 -18.54
CA ALA A 466 -8.16 9.02 -17.73
C ALA A 466 -8.01 8.10 -16.50
N TYR A 467 -9.12 7.70 -15.87
CA TYR A 467 -9.12 6.80 -14.71
C TYR A 467 -8.77 5.34 -15.05
N GLU A 468 -8.73 4.97 -16.34
CA GLU A 468 -8.38 3.61 -16.75
C GLU A 468 -6.86 3.39 -16.86
N PHE A 469 -6.05 4.43 -16.63
CA PHE A 469 -4.59 4.38 -16.66
C PHE A 469 -3.98 4.14 -15.26
N GLU A 470 -4.55 3.20 -14.51
CA GLU A 470 -4.00 2.76 -13.21
C GLU A 470 -2.92 1.68 -13.43
N PHE A 471 -1.68 2.13 -13.63
CA PHE A 471 -0.50 1.27 -13.82
C PHE A 471 0.65 1.72 -12.92
N ASP A 472 1.63 0.86 -12.66
CA ASP A 472 2.86 1.28 -11.95
C ASP A 472 3.85 2.00 -12.88
N LEU A 473 3.87 1.60 -14.16
CA LEU A 473 4.78 2.12 -15.18
C LEU A 473 4.12 2.08 -16.57
N ILE A 474 4.26 3.16 -17.32
CA ILE A 474 3.75 3.31 -18.68
C ILE A 474 4.94 3.61 -19.61
N PHE A 475 5.18 2.71 -20.54
CA PHE A 475 6.09 2.92 -21.66
C PHE A 475 5.33 3.43 -22.88
N ILE A 476 5.80 4.51 -23.48
CA ILE A 476 5.29 5.02 -24.75
C ILE A 476 6.38 4.88 -25.80
N ASP A 477 6.17 3.99 -26.78
CA ASP A 477 7.05 3.87 -27.94
C ASP A 477 6.80 5.07 -28.86
N LEU A 478 7.82 5.90 -29.08
CA LEU A 478 7.71 7.08 -29.92
C LEU A 478 7.86 6.78 -31.41
N ALA A 479 8.32 5.58 -31.80
CA ALA A 479 8.52 5.24 -33.20
C ALA A 479 7.26 5.35 -34.08
N PRO A 480 6.04 4.99 -33.60
CA PRO A 480 4.81 5.15 -34.37
C PRO A 480 4.33 6.61 -34.54
N PHE A 481 4.85 7.55 -33.76
CA PHE A 481 4.35 8.94 -33.71
C PHE A 481 5.00 9.88 -34.72
N GLU A 482 5.97 9.42 -35.53
CA GLU A 482 6.71 10.24 -36.51
C GLU A 482 5.83 11.12 -37.40
N THR A 483 4.60 10.68 -37.69
CA THR A 483 3.64 11.38 -38.56
C THR A 483 2.38 11.87 -37.82
N GLN A 484 2.28 11.69 -36.50
CA GLN A 484 1.04 11.90 -35.73
C GLN A 484 1.30 12.55 -34.35
N TRP A 485 2.21 13.52 -34.28
CA TRP A 485 2.58 14.22 -33.04
C TRP A 485 1.39 14.87 -32.32
N ASP A 486 0.39 15.37 -33.05
CA ASP A 486 -0.83 15.95 -32.46
C ASP A 486 -1.60 14.97 -31.54
N LYS A 487 -1.54 13.67 -31.85
CA LYS A 487 -2.19 12.62 -31.04
C LYS A 487 -1.45 12.35 -29.73
N LEU A 488 -0.13 12.54 -29.72
CA LEU A 488 0.66 12.38 -28.50
C LEU A 488 0.23 13.43 -27.47
N SER A 489 0.06 14.70 -27.88
CA SER A 489 -0.45 15.77 -27.02
C SER A 489 -1.82 15.46 -26.42
N LEU A 490 -2.71 14.80 -27.17
CA LEU A 490 -4.02 14.38 -26.64
C LEU A 490 -3.88 13.25 -25.62
N LEU A 491 -3.02 12.27 -25.89
CA LEU A 491 -2.71 11.17 -24.97
C LEU A 491 -2.07 11.69 -23.67
N GLU A 492 -1.15 12.65 -23.76
CA GLU A 492 -0.56 13.29 -22.58
C GLU A 492 -1.63 13.91 -21.67
N GLY A 493 -2.66 14.51 -22.26
CA GLY A 493 -3.80 15.05 -21.52
C GLY A 493 -4.59 13.97 -20.74
N GLN A 494 -4.72 12.77 -21.29
CA GLN A 494 -5.38 11.64 -20.62
C GLN A 494 -4.51 11.05 -19.49
N LEU A 495 -3.18 11.11 -19.64
CA LEU A 495 -2.23 10.59 -18.66
C LEU A 495 -1.95 11.55 -17.50
N HIS A 496 -2.49 12.77 -17.52
CA HIS A 496 -2.18 13.78 -16.49
C HIS A 496 -2.59 13.38 -15.05
N PHE A 497 -3.61 12.53 -14.91
CA PHE A 497 -4.12 12.07 -13.61
C PHE A 497 -3.56 10.73 -13.15
N THR A 498 -2.69 10.10 -13.94
CA THR A 498 -2.08 8.83 -13.53
C THR A 498 -0.98 9.06 -12.51
N GLU A 499 -0.93 8.21 -11.49
CA GLU A 499 0.23 8.10 -10.59
C GLU A 499 1.34 7.23 -11.20
N ALA A 500 1.07 6.62 -12.36
CA ALA A 500 2.03 5.79 -13.06
C ALA A 500 3.25 6.61 -13.49
N ARG A 501 4.41 5.97 -13.45
CA ARG A 501 5.61 6.56 -14.02
C ARG A 501 5.53 6.46 -15.54
N ILE A 502 5.86 7.54 -16.25
CA ILE A 502 5.76 7.58 -17.71
C ILE A 502 7.17 7.64 -18.32
N SER A 503 7.48 6.72 -19.22
CA SER A 503 8.76 6.66 -19.90
C SER A 503 8.57 6.68 -21.41
N TYR A 504 9.28 7.58 -22.08
CA TYR A 504 9.30 7.69 -23.52
C TYR A 504 10.44 6.85 -24.08
N ILE A 505 10.10 5.89 -24.92
CA ILE A 505 11.09 5.05 -25.58
C ILE A 505 11.41 5.69 -26.92
N TYR A 506 12.65 6.14 -27.05
CA TYR A 506 13.14 6.86 -28.22
C TYR A 506 14.30 6.12 -28.89
N ASP A 507 14.51 6.40 -30.17
CA ASP A 507 15.60 5.87 -30.98
C ASP A 507 16.50 7.05 -31.40
N GLN A 508 17.75 7.05 -30.94
CA GLN A 508 18.73 8.11 -31.25
C GLN A 508 18.98 8.31 -32.75
N SER A 509 18.64 7.34 -33.61
CA SER A 509 18.76 7.49 -35.06
C SER A 509 17.66 8.37 -35.66
N LYS A 510 16.58 8.62 -34.92
CA LYS A 510 15.39 9.37 -35.36
C LYS A 510 15.38 10.79 -34.80
N ARG A 511 14.64 11.68 -35.45
CA ARG A 511 14.43 13.07 -35.00
C ARG A 511 13.08 13.16 -34.30
N TYR A 512 13.07 13.84 -33.17
CA TYR A 512 11.89 14.07 -32.33
C TYR A 512 11.64 15.57 -32.20
N PRO A 513 10.37 16.02 -32.11
CA PRO A 513 10.07 17.41 -31.82
C PRO A 513 10.76 17.87 -30.53
N ILE A 514 11.20 19.12 -30.50
CA ILE A 514 12.07 19.67 -29.44
C ILE A 514 11.37 19.75 -28.07
N ASN A 515 10.04 19.64 -28.03
CA ASN A 515 9.27 19.86 -26.80
C ASN A 515 7.99 19.02 -26.79
N ILE A 516 8.16 17.70 -26.72
CA ILE A 516 7.03 16.76 -26.74
C ILE A 516 6.14 16.94 -25.50
N SER A 517 6.73 17.20 -24.34
CA SER A 517 5.97 17.20 -23.08
C SER A 517 5.91 18.57 -22.40
N ARG A 518 4.68 19.06 -22.20
CA ARG A 518 4.44 20.34 -21.49
C ARG A 518 4.03 20.18 -20.03
N TYR A 519 3.47 19.02 -19.66
CA TYR A 519 2.75 18.85 -18.37
C TYR A 519 3.01 17.52 -17.65
N LEU A 520 3.86 16.65 -18.18
CA LEU A 520 4.15 15.33 -17.61
C LEU A 520 5.62 15.21 -17.21
N THR A 521 5.87 14.54 -16.09
CA THR A 521 7.23 14.10 -15.74
C THR A 521 7.52 12.82 -16.51
N ILE A 522 8.45 12.90 -17.46
CA ILE A 522 8.80 11.79 -18.34
C ILE A 522 10.26 11.39 -18.15
N TYR A 523 10.49 10.08 -18.22
CA TYR A 523 11.81 9.45 -18.17
C TYR A 523 12.18 8.93 -19.57
N PRO A 524 12.97 9.67 -20.37
CA PRO A 524 13.33 9.24 -21.71
C PRO A 524 14.34 8.10 -21.66
N ILE A 525 14.05 7.01 -22.39
CA ILE A 525 14.89 5.81 -22.43
C ILE A 525 15.18 5.43 -23.88
N GLU A 526 16.45 5.20 -24.16
CA GLU A 526 16.88 4.79 -25.49
C GLU A 526 16.54 3.30 -25.72
N ILE A 527 15.98 2.99 -26.89
CA ILE A 527 15.45 1.67 -27.20
C ILE A 527 16.52 0.56 -27.15
N ARG A 528 17.76 0.79 -27.59
CA ARG A 528 18.83 -0.21 -27.53
C ARG A 528 19.30 -0.44 -26.09
N HIS A 529 19.31 0.60 -25.24
CA HIS A 529 19.58 0.46 -23.81
C HIS A 529 18.51 -0.41 -23.15
N LEU A 530 17.23 -0.13 -23.42
CA LEU A 530 16.12 -0.93 -22.87
C LEU A 530 16.15 -2.39 -23.35
N LEU A 531 16.51 -2.64 -24.62
CA LEU A 531 16.66 -4.01 -25.14
C LEU A 531 17.86 -4.74 -24.54
N LYS A 532 18.93 -4.02 -24.18
CA LYS A 532 20.15 -4.59 -23.61
C LYS A 532 20.02 -4.88 -22.10
N ASP A 533 19.39 -3.98 -21.35
CA ASP A 533 19.22 -4.07 -19.89
C ASP A 533 17.79 -3.69 -19.49
N SER A 534 16.82 -4.50 -19.92
CA SER A 534 15.41 -4.26 -19.61
C SER A 534 15.10 -4.35 -18.12
N ILE A 535 15.73 -5.31 -17.43
CA ILE A 535 15.47 -5.57 -16.01
C ILE A 535 15.99 -4.41 -15.17
N GLY A 536 17.27 -4.05 -15.33
CA GLY A 536 17.86 -2.93 -14.59
C GLY A 536 17.15 -1.62 -14.87
N THR A 537 16.71 -1.40 -16.11
CA THR A 537 15.93 -0.21 -16.48
C THR A 537 14.56 -0.17 -15.79
N ILE A 538 13.79 -1.27 -15.83
CA ILE A 538 12.47 -1.35 -15.18
C ILE A 538 12.62 -1.19 -13.66
N GLU A 539 13.61 -1.86 -13.04
CA GLU A 539 13.87 -1.74 -11.61
C GLU A 539 14.24 -0.30 -11.22
N LYS A 540 15.09 0.38 -11.99
CA LYS A 540 15.46 1.77 -11.73
C LYS A 540 14.25 2.69 -11.79
N LEU A 541 13.42 2.58 -12.82
CA LEU A 541 12.19 3.36 -12.93
C LEU A 541 11.26 3.08 -11.76
N LEU A 542 11.11 1.82 -11.35
CA LEU A 542 10.16 1.45 -10.31
C LEU A 542 10.66 1.76 -8.89
N PHE A 543 11.97 1.77 -8.67
CA PHE A 543 12.52 1.70 -7.31
C PHE A 543 13.63 2.71 -7.01
N SER A 544 14.28 3.35 -8.00
CA SER A 544 15.50 4.16 -7.80
C SER A 544 15.49 5.44 -8.63
N ILE A 545 14.41 6.22 -8.51
CA ILE A 545 14.13 7.34 -9.43
C ILE A 545 15.02 8.56 -9.20
N ASP A 546 15.49 8.76 -7.97
CA ASP A 546 16.30 9.92 -7.61
C ASP A 546 17.70 9.89 -8.27
N GLU A 547 18.10 8.73 -8.82
CA GLU A 547 19.34 8.56 -9.60
C GLU A 547 19.17 8.92 -11.09
N LEU A 548 17.93 9.07 -11.57
CA LEU A 548 17.65 9.47 -12.95
C LEU A 548 17.72 11.00 -13.03
N GLU A 549 18.93 11.54 -13.03
CA GLU A 549 19.22 12.97 -13.29
C GLU A 549 18.91 13.41 -14.74
N VAL A 550 18.47 12.50 -15.60
CA VAL A 550 18.20 12.79 -17.01
C VAL A 550 17.12 13.86 -17.10
N GLU A 551 17.48 15.00 -17.69
CA GLU A 551 16.66 16.17 -17.97
C GLU A 551 15.17 15.82 -18.11
N ARG A 552 14.42 15.99 -17.03
CA ARG A 552 13.00 15.66 -16.96
C ARG A 552 12.29 16.36 -18.11
N GLY A 553 11.69 15.58 -19.02
CA GLY A 553 10.91 16.09 -20.15
C GLY A 553 11.66 16.35 -21.46
N ASN A 554 12.99 16.20 -21.52
CA ASN A 554 13.76 16.40 -22.76
C ASN A 554 14.28 15.08 -23.32
N ILE A 555 13.95 14.78 -24.58
CA ILE A 555 14.57 13.66 -25.30
C ILE A 555 15.96 14.11 -25.76
N PRO A 556 17.05 13.36 -25.44
CA PRO A 556 18.39 13.68 -25.91
C PRO A 556 18.40 13.78 -27.43
N GLN A 557 18.66 14.98 -27.93
CA GLN A 557 18.77 15.20 -29.37
C GLN A 557 20.12 14.73 -29.85
N ARG A 558 20.16 14.21 -31.07
CA ARG A 558 21.43 14.06 -31.79
C ARG A 558 22.04 15.46 -31.88
N GLU A 559 23.20 15.68 -31.26
CA GLU A 559 24.02 16.86 -31.51
C GLU A 559 24.36 16.88 -33.00
N VAL A 560 23.50 17.53 -33.76
CA VAL A 560 23.80 17.90 -35.14
C VAL A 560 24.52 19.22 -35.02
N ASN A 561 25.84 19.16 -35.14
CA ASN A 561 26.73 20.31 -35.15
C ASN A 561 26.53 21.12 -36.45
N TYR A 562 25.38 21.79 -36.55
CA TYR A 562 25.16 22.94 -37.41
C TYR A 562 24.36 23.93 -36.57
N GLN A 563 25.05 24.82 -35.85
CA GLN A 563 24.46 26.06 -35.35
C GLN A 563 23.88 26.81 -36.57
N ARG A 564 22.58 26.66 -36.81
CA ARG A 564 21.88 27.35 -37.89
C ARG A 564 21.68 28.79 -37.45
N SER A 565 22.11 29.74 -38.29
CA SER A 565 22.05 31.17 -37.97
C SER A 565 20.78 31.80 -38.54
N ILE A 566 19.97 32.42 -37.67
CA ILE A 566 18.73 33.10 -38.04
C ILE A 566 18.91 34.60 -37.85
N LEU A 567 18.57 35.40 -38.86
CA LEU A 567 18.47 36.84 -38.75
C LEU A 567 17.02 37.25 -38.46
N LEU A 568 16.78 37.78 -37.27
CA LEU A 568 15.51 38.32 -36.82
C LEU A 568 15.50 39.85 -36.99
N VAL A 569 14.61 40.37 -37.82
CA VAL A 569 14.49 41.80 -38.12
C VAL A 569 13.12 42.31 -37.69
N ASP A 570 13.07 43.19 -36.70
CA ASP A 570 11.83 43.74 -36.13
C ASP A 570 12.14 45.06 -35.41
N ASP A 571 11.37 46.12 -35.66
CA ASP A 571 11.62 47.44 -35.06
C ASP A 571 11.18 47.52 -33.59
N ASN A 572 10.29 46.62 -33.17
CA ASN A 572 9.83 46.52 -31.80
C ASN A 572 10.82 45.72 -30.95
N ASP A 573 11.62 46.44 -30.14
CA ASP A 573 12.63 45.87 -29.27
C ASP A 573 12.13 44.75 -28.35
N SER A 574 10.92 44.89 -27.81
CA SER A 574 10.33 43.90 -26.90
C SER A 574 9.95 42.62 -27.64
N LEU A 575 9.33 42.74 -28.81
CA LEU A 575 8.91 41.60 -29.63
C LEU A 575 10.12 40.88 -30.24
N ARG A 576 11.12 41.65 -30.69
CA ARG A 576 12.39 41.13 -31.21
C ARG A 576 13.14 40.34 -30.14
N THR A 577 13.32 40.92 -28.96
CA THR A 577 14.02 40.25 -27.84
C THR A 577 13.30 38.99 -27.41
N PHE A 578 11.97 39.04 -27.29
CA PHE A 578 11.16 37.87 -26.94
C PHE A 578 11.30 36.75 -27.99
N SER A 579 11.18 37.08 -29.28
CA SER A 579 11.31 36.10 -30.37
C SER A 579 12.73 35.55 -30.48
N ALA A 580 13.75 36.37 -30.23
CA ALA A 580 15.14 35.94 -30.18
C ALA A 580 15.36 34.92 -29.06
N ILE A 581 14.91 35.21 -27.83
CA ILE A 581 15.00 34.27 -26.70
C ILE A 581 14.29 32.96 -27.02
N LEU A 582 13.14 32.99 -27.69
CA LEU A 582 12.42 31.78 -28.09
C LEU A 582 13.22 30.92 -29.06
N LEU A 583 13.86 31.54 -30.05
CA LEU A 583 14.67 30.88 -31.07
C LEU A 583 16.03 30.39 -30.52
N GLU A 584 16.70 31.19 -29.70
CA GLU A 584 17.93 30.82 -28.99
C GLU A 584 17.70 29.62 -28.06
N LYS A 585 16.56 29.58 -27.37
CA LYS A 585 16.14 28.40 -26.58
C LYS A 585 15.91 27.15 -27.41
N GLN A 586 15.74 27.26 -28.73
CA GLN A 586 15.70 26.10 -29.65
C GLN A 586 17.08 25.70 -30.19
N GLY A 587 18.16 26.38 -29.75
CA GLY A 587 19.53 26.10 -30.18
C GLY A 587 19.96 26.80 -31.48
N TYR A 588 19.21 27.79 -31.95
CA TYR A 588 19.60 28.63 -33.09
C TYR A 588 20.51 29.77 -32.66
N ASP A 589 21.47 30.15 -33.51
CA ASP A 589 22.24 31.38 -33.35
C ASP A 589 21.44 32.55 -33.93
N VAL A 590 20.93 33.43 -33.07
CA VAL A 590 20.04 34.51 -33.50
C VAL A 590 20.78 35.83 -33.59
N TYR A 591 20.82 36.38 -34.80
CA TYR A 591 21.28 37.74 -35.06
C TYR A 591 20.06 38.65 -35.09
N GLN A 592 20.13 39.78 -34.40
CA GLN A 592 19.02 40.71 -34.29
C GLN A 592 19.31 42.00 -35.08
N ALA A 593 18.30 42.48 -35.82
CA ALA A 593 18.31 43.77 -36.47
C ALA A 593 17.02 44.55 -36.15
N HIS A 594 17.13 45.87 -35.99
CA HIS A 594 15.98 46.74 -35.71
C HIS A 594 15.35 47.40 -36.96
N ASP A 595 16.01 47.29 -38.12
CA ASP A 595 15.47 47.76 -39.40
C ASP A 595 16.10 47.01 -40.59
N GLY A 596 15.59 47.27 -41.80
CA GLY A 596 16.10 46.66 -43.03
C GLY A 596 17.53 47.08 -43.39
N GLN A 597 18.02 48.23 -42.92
CA GLN A 597 19.39 48.70 -43.19
C GLN A 597 20.40 47.90 -42.36
N GLN A 598 20.16 47.74 -41.06
CA GLN A 598 20.98 46.92 -40.18
C GLN A 598 20.96 45.46 -40.62
N ALA A 599 19.81 44.95 -41.06
CA ALA A 599 19.70 43.60 -41.61
C ALA A 599 20.65 43.40 -42.80
N LEU A 600 20.72 44.36 -43.73
CA LEU A 600 21.63 44.32 -44.88
C LEU A 600 23.10 44.42 -44.47
N GLU A 601 23.43 45.14 -43.39
CA GLU A 601 24.79 45.22 -42.86
C GLU A 601 25.23 43.89 -42.24
N ILE A 602 24.35 43.24 -41.48
CA ILE A 602 24.62 41.92 -40.90
C ILE A 602 24.82 40.88 -42.00
N LEU A 603 23.97 40.86 -43.04
CA LEU A 603 24.08 39.92 -44.16
C LEU A 603 25.37 40.07 -44.98
N LYS A 604 26.02 41.25 -44.95
CA LYS A 604 27.33 41.45 -45.58
C LYS A 604 28.48 40.84 -44.77
N GLN A 605 28.30 40.69 -43.47
CA GLN A 605 29.33 40.25 -42.53
C GLN A 605 29.16 38.78 -42.12
N HIS A 606 27.92 38.30 -42.08
CA HIS A 606 27.57 36.97 -41.57
C HIS A 606 26.63 36.25 -42.54
N THR A 607 26.83 34.95 -42.69
CA THR A 607 25.95 34.08 -43.48
C THR A 607 24.77 33.62 -42.64
N MET A 608 23.56 33.71 -43.19
CA MET A 608 22.32 33.33 -42.49
C MET A 608 21.63 32.18 -43.24
N ASP A 609 21.10 31.23 -42.47
CA ASP A 609 20.30 30.12 -42.98
C ASP A 609 18.83 30.52 -43.17
N LEU A 610 18.33 31.48 -42.38
CA LEU A 610 16.96 31.99 -42.46
C LEU A 610 16.89 33.47 -42.07
N ILE A 611 15.98 34.23 -42.68
CA ILE A 611 15.66 35.60 -42.29
C ILE A 611 14.19 35.67 -41.91
N LEU A 612 13.89 36.11 -40.70
CA LEU A 612 12.54 36.48 -40.27
C LEU A 612 12.43 38.01 -40.29
N MET A 613 11.65 38.54 -41.22
CA MET A 613 11.66 39.96 -41.60
C MET A 613 10.31 40.60 -41.33
N ASP A 614 10.23 41.57 -40.41
CA ASP A 614 9.05 42.42 -40.28
C ASP A 614 8.80 43.22 -41.56
N VAL A 615 7.53 43.40 -41.90
CA VAL A 615 7.10 44.11 -43.10
C VAL A 615 7.12 45.61 -42.88
N GLU A 616 6.66 46.07 -41.72
CA GLU A 616 6.49 47.48 -41.40
C GLU A 616 7.58 47.94 -40.45
N MET A 617 8.62 48.57 -40.99
CA MET A 617 9.76 49.07 -40.22
C MET A 617 10.19 50.46 -40.72
N PRO A 618 10.78 51.31 -39.86
CA PRO A 618 11.35 52.58 -40.26
C PRO A 618 12.61 52.41 -41.12
N VAL A 619 13.03 53.49 -41.78
CA VAL A 619 14.24 53.58 -42.64
C VAL A 619 14.15 52.74 -43.92
N ILE A 620 14.21 51.42 -43.82
CA ILE A 620 14.02 50.46 -44.92
C ILE A 620 12.99 49.43 -44.47
N ASP A 621 11.83 49.44 -45.13
CA ASP A 621 10.77 48.47 -44.85
C ASP A 621 11.13 47.04 -45.33
N GLY A 622 10.41 46.03 -44.83
CA GLY A 622 10.73 44.63 -45.11
C GLY A 622 10.62 44.25 -46.59
N LEU A 623 9.74 44.89 -47.36
CA LEU A 623 9.59 44.64 -48.80
C LEU A 623 10.77 45.22 -49.57
N GLN A 624 11.20 46.43 -49.24
CA GLN A 624 12.38 47.08 -49.81
C GLN A 624 13.65 46.29 -49.48
N ALA A 625 13.83 45.90 -48.21
CA ALA A 625 14.95 45.07 -47.78
C ALA A 625 15.00 43.75 -48.56
N THR A 626 13.85 43.07 -48.70
CA THR A 626 13.73 41.83 -49.49
C THR A 626 14.11 42.05 -50.95
N ASN A 627 13.62 43.11 -51.60
CA ASN A 627 13.97 43.42 -52.98
C ASN A 627 15.48 43.68 -53.16
N ILE A 628 16.11 44.36 -52.20
CA ILE A 628 17.56 44.61 -52.20
C ILE A 628 18.32 43.29 -52.05
N ILE A 629 17.90 42.43 -51.11
CA ILE A 629 18.48 41.08 -50.91
C ILE A 629 18.38 40.26 -52.19
N ARG A 630 17.19 40.21 -52.80
CA ARG A 630 16.91 39.40 -54.00
C ARG A 630 17.57 39.94 -55.27
N SER A 631 17.87 41.23 -55.33
CA SER A 631 18.57 41.87 -56.46
C SER A 631 20.10 41.85 -56.33
N SER A 632 20.63 41.47 -55.17
CA SER A 632 22.07 41.43 -54.92
C SER A 632 22.79 40.31 -55.70
N MET A 633 24.10 40.45 -55.92
CA MET A 633 24.96 39.38 -56.48
C MET A 633 25.60 38.51 -55.38
N ALA A 634 25.30 38.79 -54.11
CA ALA A 634 25.86 38.09 -52.96
C ALA A 634 25.13 36.77 -52.68
N GLU A 635 25.78 35.89 -51.91
CA GLU A 635 25.27 34.55 -51.62
C GLU A 635 23.95 34.57 -50.81
N TYR A 636 23.79 35.54 -49.91
CA TYR A 636 22.57 35.75 -49.11
C TYR A 636 21.32 36.05 -49.95
N ARG A 637 21.46 36.31 -51.26
CA ARG A 637 20.33 36.40 -52.19
C ARG A 637 19.43 35.16 -52.17
N LYS A 638 19.99 33.98 -51.83
CA LYS A 638 19.23 32.71 -51.81
C LYS A 638 18.65 32.37 -50.45
N THR A 639 19.04 33.08 -49.39
CA THR A 639 18.56 32.79 -48.03
C THR A 639 17.03 32.91 -47.98
N PRO A 640 16.30 31.90 -47.47
CA PRO A 640 14.87 31.98 -47.28
C PRO A 640 14.47 33.18 -46.41
N ILE A 641 13.43 33.90 -46.82
CA ILE A 641 12.88 35.05 -46.07
C ILE A 641 11.43 34.75 -45.71
N ILE A 642 11.12 34.74 -44.42
CA ILE A 642 9.76 34.64 -43.90
C ILE A 642 9.32 36.05 -43.49
N GLY A 643 8.23 36.54 -44.09
CA GLY A 643 7.66 37.85 -43.74
C GLY A 643 6.86 37.79 -42.44
N TYR A 644 7.10 38.71 -41.52
CA TYR A 644 6.37 38.81 -40.26
C TYR A 644 5.43 40.01 -40.31
N THR A 645 4.14 39.82 -40.58
CA THR A 645 3.18 40.88 -40.95
C THR A 645 2.06 41.02 -39.93
N GLY A 646 1.53 42.22 -39.69
CA GLY A 646 0.28 42.43 -38.92
C GLY A 646 -1.01 42.20 -39.73
N ASP A 647 -0.91 42.15 -41.06
CA ASP A 647 -2.05 42.02 -41.98
C ASP A 647 -2.10 40.64 -42.64
N ASN A 648 -3.29 40.03 -42.67
CA ASN A 648 -3.57 38.73 -43.28
C ASN A 648 -4.31 38.82 -44.63
N SER A 649 -4.50 40.04 -45.16
CA SER A 649 -5.20 40.25 -46.42
C SER A 649 -4.48 39.56 -47.59
N SER A 650 -5.26 39.03 -48.53
CA SER A 650 -4.73 38.38 -49.74
C SER A 650 -3.88 39.34 -50.58
N GLU A 651 -4.13 40.64 -50.51
CA GLU A 651 -3.34 41.66 -51.20
C GLU A 651 -1.93 41.80 -50.59
N THR A 652 -1.84 41.88 -49.26
CA THR A 652 -0.57 41.97 -48.54
C THR A 652 0.28 40.72 -48.72
N ILE A 653 -0.33 39.53 -48.62
CA ILE A 653 0.37 38.26 -48.84
C ILE A 653 0.93 38.20 -50.28
N ASN A 654 0.14 38.62 -51.28
CA ASN A 654 0.62 38.67 -52.67
C ASN A 654 1.79 39.64 -52.85
N ARG A 655 1.83 40.75 -52.10
CA ARG A 655 2.96 41.70 -52.13
C ARG A 655 4.24 41.08 -51.55
N LEU A 656 4.14 40.31 -50.47
CA LEU A 656 5.29 39.61 -49.85
C LEU A 656 5.93 38.62 -50.83
N TYR A 657 5.11 37.78 -51.46
CA TYR A 657 5.61 36.82 -52.46
C TYR A 657 6.20 37.52 -53.69
N ARG A 658 5.60 38.61 -54.17
CA ARG A 658 6.14 39.39 -55.30
C ARG A 658 7.48 40.05 -55.00
N ALA A 659 7.71 40.48 -53.75
CA ALA A 659 9.01 40.99 -53.31
C ALA A 659 10.08 39.89 -53.21
N GLY A 660 9.66 38.61 -53.19
CA GLY A 660 10.55 37.45 -53.17
C GLY A 660 10.71 36.81 -51.79
N MET A 661 9.77 37.06 -50.87
CA MET A 661 9.67 36.29 -49.62
C MET A 661 9.13 34.88 -49.91
N ASN A 662 9.55 33.93 -49.09
CA ASN A 662 9.30 32.50 -49.24
C ASN A 662 8.04 32.03 -48.50
N ASP A 663 7.74 32.67 -47.37
CA ASP A 663 6.58 32.37 -46.54
C ASP A 663 6.25 33.60 -45.67
N TYR A 664 5.19 33.52 -44.87
CA TYR A 664 4.77 34.58 -43.97
C TYR A 664 4.20 34.07 -42.64
N ILE A 665 4.22 34.95 -41.63
CA ILE A 665 3.72 34.77 -40.27
C ILE A 665 2.87 36.01 -39.93
N VAL A 666 1.68 35.83 -39.35
CA VAL A 666 0.75 36.93 -39.02
C VAL A 666 0.78 37.27 -37.53
N LYS A 667 1.19 38.49 -37.17
CA LYS A 667 1.20 39.04 -35.81
C LYS A 667 -0.23 39.35 -35.31
N PRO A 668 -0.56 39.08 -34.03
CA PRO A 668 0.22 38.33 -33.06
C PRO A 668 0.20 36.82 -33.41
N THR A 669 1.34 36.16 -33.29
CA THR A 669 1.47 34.72 -33.55
C THR A 669 1.74 33.96 -32.26
N ASP A 670 1.11 32.81 -32.10
CA ASP A 670 1.46 31.85 -31.07
C ASP A 670 2.91 31.37 -31.24
N LYS A 671 3.64 31.21 -30.14
CA LYS A 671 5.01 30.68 -30.11
C LYS A 671 5.17 29.42 -30.98
N ASP A 672 4.22 28.49 -30.91
CA ASP A 672 4.33 27.20 -31.60
C ASP A 672 4.27 27.37 -33.12
N LYS A 673 3.41 28.27 -33.59
CA LYS A 673 3.26 28.55 -35.02
C LYS A 673 4.49 29.27 -35.59
N LEU A 674 5.15 30.11 -34.80
CA LEU A 674 6.43 30.73 -35.14
C LEU A 674 7.53 29.67 -35.29
N LEU A 675 7.69 28.82 -34.27
CA LEU A 675 8.74 27.79 -34.24
C LEU A 675 8.57 26.73 -35.33
N ASN A 676 7.34 26.26 -35.57
CA ASN A 676 7.06 25.28 -36.62
C ASN A 676 7.38 25.84 -38.01
N LYS A 677 6.96 27.07 -38.30
CA LYS A 677 7.27 27.71 -39.59
C LYS A 677 8.77 27.93 -39.79
N VAL A 678 9.49 28.27 -38.73
CA VAL A 678 10.96 28.40 -38.80
C VAL A 678 11.60 27.03 -39.07
N ALA A 679 11.13 25.97 -38.41
CA ALA A 679 11.64 24.61 -38.59
C ALA A 679 11.37 24.04 -39.99
N ASP A 680 10.24 24.37 -40.63
CA ASP A 680 9.91 23.91 -41.99
C ASP A 680 10.95 24.37 -43.05
N TRP A 681 11.72 25.42 -42.76
CA TRP A 681 12.70 26.01 -43.68
C TRP A 681 14.18 25.71 -43.34
N LEU A 682 14.47 25.01 -42.24
CA LEU A 682 15.84 24.77 -41.73
C LEU A 682 16.20 23.28 -41.64
#